data_AF-A0AAX3UH44-F1
#
_entry.id   AF-A0AAX3UH44-F1
#
_cell.length_a   1.000
_cell.length_b   1.000
_cell.length_c   1.000
_cell.angle_alpha   90.00
_cell.angle_beta   90.00
_cell.angle_gamma   90.00
#
_symmetry.space_group_name_H-M   'P 1'
#
loop_
_entity.id
_entity.type
_entity.pdbx_description
1 polymer ?
#
loop_
_entity_poly.entity_id
_entity_poly.type
_entity_poly.pdbx_seq_one_letter_code
_entity_poly.pdbx_strand_id
1 'polypeptide(L)'
;MVVNDDVGQLTDEDRKKAFVLWFDQLRREDVNLVGGKSSSLGELTSGTDVPVPYGYATTSTAYRYFMKTTGCREKVDQLLATLKDPEDSDELHRVASTIRKVIKSAKMPEILATIIGDSYDQLAKRMGQNEPYVAVRSSATAEDLPNASFAGEQDTYLNVHGRDNVIRKVQDCYASLYTDRATYYRIKQHFPEEKVALSAAIQMMAFSKAAGVMFTVNVATGDDTKVMIEGSWGLGEYIVQGTVTPDNYVVDKKTMTISSKTINNKNIELIRLPGGGVEQRDVPEDIAKKPALTDEQIIELAGYAEQIEKHYGCYMDMEWSLDQNDKLWLVQARPETVWSQRKKNEKDESSSTNEVAITKDHKVLLKGLPASPGLAAGKVHVIDDPKDISEFKKGEILVTLMTSPDWVPAMKKASAIITNNGGMTCHAAIVSREMQIPCLVGTTSRGTAATKALKTGQIVTVDAKDGVVYEGKTEEVAKPKATTQAAPQVAEYFPPTATKVMMNLGDPDLAEKYSSLPADGIGLMREEFLWTTYIHQHPLYLIETGHPERVVNELASGISKVARAMAPRPVVLRFSDFKSGEYRNLKGGEKYEPHEPADLLGWRGASRYYDPKYINAFKLELEAVKKVRNDYGLKNLNVMIPFCRTVDEARKVTDIMRDQGLVRNADFKVYMMAEIPSNIILADQFNQYVDGYSIGSNDLTMLILGCDRNNDTVSSLFDERNLAVKRAIRHLIKVAHKDGKTVSICGQAPSEYPEFTEFLVRSGIDYVSVNPDMVKETKLNVAHYEQRILLDHATGLGRQDPTDYEW
;
A
#
# COMPACT_ATOMS: atom_id res chain seq x y z
N MET A 1 31.52 -4.06 29.37
CA MET A 1 30.06 -4.23 29.40
C MET A 1 29.54 -3.29 30.45
N VAL A 2 28.78 -2.30 30.04
CA VAL A 2 28.54 -1.08 30.81
C VAL A 2 27.07 -1.04 31.19
N VAL A 3 26.78 -1.24 32.47
CA VAL A 3 25.56 -0.72 33.09
C VAL A 3 26.01 0.64 33.64
N ASN A 4 25.76 1.73 32.90
CA ASN A 4 26.18 3.06 33.34
C ASN A 4 24.99 3.79 33.95
N ASP A 5 25.17 4.14 35.22
CA ASP A 5 24.22 4.87 36.07
C ASP A 5 24.26 6.39 35.86
N ASP A 6 25.11 6.91 34.96
CA ASP A 6 25.25 8.35 34.73
C ASP A 6 24.66 8.78 33.38
N VAL A 7 23.97 9.92 33.42
CA VAL A 7 23.38 10.70 32.31
C VAL A 7 24.47 11.30 31.37
N GLY A 8 25.60 10.61 31.22
CA GLY A 8 26.59 10.91 30.20
C GLY A 8 26.13 10.38 28.85
N GLN A 9 26.34 11.14 27.78
CA GLN A 9 26.04 10.70 26.41
C GLN A 9 26.80 9.41 26.10
N LEU A 10 26.08 8.27 26.08
CA LEU A 10 26.60 7.01 25.55
C LEU A 10 27.06 7.23 24.12
N THR A 11 28.24 6.73 23.76
CA THR A 11 28.67 6.76 22.35
C THR A 11 27.76 5.85 21.52
N ASP A 12 27.61 6.13 20.22
CA ASP A 12 26.78 5.30 19.34
C ASP A 12 27.24 3.83 19.28
N GLU A 13 28.52 3.56 19.51
CA GLU A 13 29.02 2.19 19.63
C GLU A 13 28.54 1.49 20.90
N ASP A 14 28.51 2.20 22.04
CA ASP A 14 28.05 1.64 23.30
C ASP A 14 26.54 1.38 23.27
N ARG A 15 25.77 2.26 22.63
CA ARG A 15 24.32 2.09 22.43
C ARG A 15 24.00 0.84 21.61
N LYS A 16 24.75 0.57 20.53
CA LYS A 16 24.58 -0.63 19.70
C LYS A 16 24.88 -1.94 20.43
N LYS A 17 25.75 -1.89 21.44
CA LYS A 17 26.17 -3.05 22.26
C LYS A 17 25.30 -3.24 23.51
N ALA A 18 24.50 -2.25 23.90
CA ALA A 18 23.64 -2.32 25.07
C ALA A 18 22.49 -3.34 24.88
N PHE A 19 22.10 -4.01 25.97
CA PHE A 19 20.92 -4.89 25.98
C PHE A 19 19.64 -4.18 26.39
N VAL A 20 19.76 -3.06 27.10
CA VAL A 20 18.66 -2.22 27.54
C VAL A 20 19.02 -0.76 27.30
N LEU A 21 18.04 0.05 26.91
CA LEU A 21 18.13 1.50 26.82
C LEU A 21 16.91 2.14 27.48
N TRP A 22 17.13 3.23 28.20
CA TRP A 22 16.06 4.03 28.81
C TRP A 22 15.36 4.89 27.76
N PHE A 23 14.09 5.24 27.98
CA PHE A 23 13.33 6.02 26.98
C PHE A 23 13.97 7.39 26.68
N ASP A 24 14.61 8.04 27.64
CA ASP A 24 15.35 9.29 27.43
C ASP A 24 16.63 9.14 26.59
N GLN A 25 17.15 7.91 26.44
CA GLN A 25 18.31 7.54 25.62
C GLN A 25 17.93 7.11 24.19
N LEU A 26 16.64 7.10 23.87
CA LEU A 26 16.11 6.65 22.59
C LEU A 26 15.63 7.84 21.75
N ARG A 27 15.76 7.72 20.44
CA ARG A 27 15.29 8.67 19.43
C ARG A 27 14.57 7.93 18.31
N ARG A 28 13.84 8.67 17.49
CA ARG A 28 13.08 8.16 16.34
C ARG A 28 13.92 7.35 15.35
N GLU A 29 15.21 7.65 15.22
CA GLU A 29 16.13 6.94 14.32
C GLU A 29 16.54 5.54 14.80
N ASP A 30 16.29 5.20 16.07
CA ASP A 30 16.71 3.95 16.69
C ASP A 30 15.80 2.74 16.38
N VAL A 31 14.96 2.82 15.35
CA VAL A 31 14.03 1.74 14.93
C VAL A 31 14.75 0.39 14.77
N ASN A 32 15.96 0.39 14.20
CA ASN A 32 16.75 -0.84 14.00
C ASN A 32 17.28 -1.43 15.32
N LEU A 33 17.38 -0.62 16.37
CA LEU A 33 17.92 -1.02 17.66
C LEU A 33 16.80 -1.46 18.62
N VAL A 34 15.64 -0.82 18.60
CA VAL A 34 14.56 -1.07 19.59
C VAL A 34 13.17 -1.25 18.97
N GLY A 35 13.05 -1.31 17.65
CA GLY A 35 11.76 -1.37 16.96
C GLY A 35 11.00 -0.03 16.98
N GLY A 36 9.96 0.04 16.17
CA GLY A 36 9.27 1.32 15.92
C GLY A 36 8.54 1.87 17.15
N LYS A 37 7.79 1.04 17.89
CA LYS A 37 7.09 1.49 19.11
C LYS A 37 8.04 2.04 20.18
N SER A 38 9.12 1.33 20.50
CA SER A 38 10.07 1.77 21.53
C SER A 38 10.83 3.02 21.10
N SER A 39 11.20 3.12 19.82
CA SER A 39 11.85 4.32 19.28
C SER A 39 10.93 5.54 19.36
N SER A 40 9.63 5.35 19.10
CA SER A 40 8.64 6.43 19.20
C SER A 40 8.34 6.83 20.63
N LEU A 41 8.23 5.88 21.56
CA LEU A 41 8.14 6.17 23.01
C LEU A 41 9.35 6.95 23.51
N GLY A 42 10.54 6.59 23.02
CA GLY A 42 11.77 7.31 23.29
C GLY A 42 11.75 8.74 22.77
N GLU A 43 11.32 8.92 21.52
CA GLU A 43 11.18 10.24 20.89
C GLU A 43 10.18 11.13 21.63
N LEU A 44 9.02 10.59 22.02
CA LEU A 44 8.06 11.34 22.84
C LEU A 44 8.67 11.75 24.19
N THR A 45 9.34 10.82 24.87
CA THR A 45 9.91 11.06 26.21
C THR A 45 11.06 12.08 26.18
N SER A 46 11.86 12.08 25.11
CA SER A 46 13.10 12.85 25.03
C SER A 46 13.00 14.13 24.18
N GLY A 47 12.06 14.17 23.24
CA GLY A 47 11.90 15.24 22.26
C GLY A 47 10.67 16.12 22.48
N THR A 48 9.77 15.76 23.40
CA THR A 48 8.53 16.51 23.67
C THR A 48 8.29 16.68 25.16
N ASP A 49 7.42 17.64 25.51
CA ASP A 49 7.04 17.92 26.91
C ASP A 49 5.73 17.20 27.33
N VAL A 50 5.22 16.29 26.49
CA VAL A 50 3.96 15.59 26.79
C VAL A 50 4.16 14.50 27.85
N PRO A 51 3.17 14.22 28.70
CA PRO A 51 3.30 13.23 29.77
C PRO A 51 3.34 11.80 29.18
N VAL A 52 4.50 11.16 29.20
CA VAL A 52 4.68 9.75 28.81
C VAL A 52 5.00 8.92 30.06
N PRO A 53 4.34 7.77 30.29
CA PRO A 53 4.77 6.86 31.35
C PRO A 53 6.19 6.37 31.06
N TYR A 54 7.10 6.64 32.00
CA TYR A 54 8.52 6.36 31.83
C TYR A 54 8.81 4.85 31.79
N GLY A 55 9.98 4.47 31.28
CA GLY A 55 10.33 3.08 31.10
C GLY A 55 11.67 2.87 30.39
N TYR A 56 11.90 1.63 29.99
CA TYR A 56 13.08 1.21 29.24
C TYR A 56 12.69 0.14 28.21
N ALA A 57 13.53 -0.06 27.21
CA ALA A 57 13.35 -1.08 26.18
C ALA A 57 14.54 -2.04 26.12
N THR A 58 14.28 -3.31 25.83
CA THR A 58 15.35 -4.23 25.42
C THR A 58 15.74 -3.95 23.97
N THR A 59 16.97 -4.27 23.59
CA THR A 59 17.45 -4.02 22.22
C THR A 59 17.35 -5.25 21.33
N SER A 60 17.41 -5.05 20.01
CA SER A 60 17.57 -6.11 19.02
C SER A 60 18.84 -6.93 19.26
N THR A 61 19.87 -6.31 19.85
CA THR A 61 21.09 -6.99 20.31
C THR A 61 20.79 -7.97 21.46
N ALA A 62 19.94 -7.60 22.42
CA ALA A 62 19.50 -8.50 23.50
C ALA A 62 18.73 -9.72 22.96
N TYR A 63 17.81 -9.51 22.02
CA TYR A 63 17.07 -10.59 21.36
C TYR A 63 18.01 -11.54 20.61
N ARG A 64 18.93 -11.01 19.80
CA ARG A 64 19.91 -11.82 19.06
C ARG A 64 20.83 -12.59 20.00
N TYR A 65 21.24 -11.97 21.11
CA TYR A 65 22.04 -12.63 22.15
C TYR A 65 21.27 -13.79 22.80
N PHE A 66 19.99 -13.58 23.14
CA PHE A 66 19.11 -14.64 23.65
C PHE A 66 19.02 -15.80 22.66
N MET A 67 18.66 -15.52 21.40
CA MET A 67 18.43 -16.55 20.38
C MET A 67 19.68 -17.38 20.09
N LYS A 68 20.85 -16.74 20.10
CA LYS A 68 22.15 -17.40 19.89
C LYS A 68 22.58 -18.24 21.10
N THR A 69 22.50 -17.67 22.32
CA THR A 69 23.03 -18.32 23.53
C THR A 69 22.22 -19.54 23.95
N THR A 70 20.92 -19.54 23.68
CA THR A 70 20.01 -20.66 24.01
C THR A 70 19.96 -21.73 22.92
N GLY A 71 20.58 -21.50 21.76
CA GLY A 71 20.44 -22.35 20.57
C GLY A 71 19.01 -22.37 20.02
N CYS A 72 18.20 -21.37 20.36
CA CYS A 72 16.85 -21.24 19.83
C CYS A 72 16.87 -20.92 18.35
N ARG A 73 17.86 -20.16 17.86
CA ARG A 73 17.94 -19.77 16.45
C ARG A 73 17.93 -20.98 15.52
N GLU A 74 18.86 -21.91 15.73
CA GLU A 74 19.01 -23.09 14.87
C GLU A 74 17.76 -23.99 14.93
N LYS A 75 17.13 -24.11 16.10
CA LYS A 75 15.89 -24.89 16.26
C LYS A 75 14.70 -24.25 15.54
N VAL A 76 14.61 -22.92 15.57
CA VAL A 76 13.55 -22.19 14.87
C VAL A 76 13.71 -22.33 13.36
N ASP A 77 14.92 -22.13 12.85
CA ASP A 77 15.22 -22.26 11.41
C ASP A 77 14.90 -23.69 10.91
N GLN A 78 15.22 -24.72 11.70
CA GLN A 78 14.86 -26.11 11.40
C GLN A 78 13.35 -26.35 11.37
N LEU A 79 12.60 -25.79 12.33
CA LEU A 79 11.15 -25.96 12.41
C LEU A 79 10.45 -25.23 11.25
N LEU A 80 10.90 -24.03 10.90
CA LEU A 80 10.36 -23.27 9.76
C LEU A 80 10.64 -23.98 8.44
N ALA A 81 11.82 -24.60 8.27
CA ALA A 81 12.11 -25.43 7.10
C ALA A 81 11.20 -26.65 6.94
N THR A 82 10.49 -27.08 8.00
CA THR A 82 9.50 -28.16 7.89
C THR A 82 8.14 -27.71 7.37
N LEU A 83 7.85 -26.40 7.38
CA LEU A 83 6.60 -25.83 6.87
C LEU A 83 6.65 -25.82 5.33
N LYS A 84 5.84 -26.65 4.69
CA LYS A 84 5.84 -26.80 3.22
C LYS A 84 4.86 -25.86 2.56
N ASP A 85 3.69 -25.71 3.17
CA ASP A 85 2.65 -24.81 2.68
C ASP A 85 2.20 -23.85 3.79
N PRO A 86 2.55 -22.55 3.71
CA PRO A 86 2.06 -21.57 4.67
C PRO A 86 0.54 -21.36 4.59
N GLU A 87 -0.15 -21.80 3.52
CA GLU A 87 -1.62 -21.76 3.42
C GLU A 87 -2.33 -22.88 4.19
N ASP A 88 -1.61 -23.94 4.60
CA ASP A 88 -2.15 -24.97 5.47
C ASP A 88 -2.19 -24.44 6.92
N SER A 89 -3.38 -24.07 7.38
CA SER A 89 -3.59 -23.49 8.71
C SER A 89 -3.18 -24.44 9.84
N ASP A 90 -3.37 -25.75 9.68
CA ASP A 90 -3.06 -26.73 10.71
C ASP A 90 -1.54 -26.97 10.79
N GLU A 91 -0.87 -27.04 9.63
CA GLU A 91 0.59 -27.14 9.57
C GLU A 91 1.26 -25.88 10.15
N LEU A 92 0.82 -24.70 9.72
CA LEU A 92 1.29 -23.41 10.22
C LEU A 92 1.11 -23.29 11.73
N HIS A 93 -0.08 -23.59 12.25
CA HIS A 93 -0.36 -23.54 13.68
C HIS A 93 0.56 -24.48 14.47
N ARG A 94 0.73 -25.71 13.99
CA ARG A 94 1.60 -26.71 14.63
C ARG A 94 3.05 -26.23 14.68
N VAL A 95 3.60 -25.73 13.57
CA VAL A 95 4.99 -25.26 13.49
C VAL A 95 5.18 -24.01 14.36
N ALA A 96 4.34 -23.00 14.20
CA ALA A 96 4.43 -21.74 14.94
C ALA A 96 4.27 -21.95 16.45
N SER A 97 3.30 -22.78 16.87
CA SER A 97 3.09 -23.10 18.28
C SER A 97 4.28 -23.87 18.89
N THR A 98 4.90 -24.76 18.11
CA THR A 98 6.12 -25.47 18.52
C THR A 98 7.29 -24.50 18.70
N ILE A 99 7.48 -23.56 17.78
CA ILE A 99 8.52 -22.52 17.87
C ILE A 99 8.31 -21.67 19.13
N ARG A 100 7.08 -21.20 19.39
CA ARG A 100 6.76 -20.42 20.59
C ARG A 100 7.09 -21.21 21.86
N LYS A 101 6.78 -22.51 21.90
CA LYS A 101 7.10 -23.39 23.03
C LYS A 101 8.61 -23.53 23.24
N VAL A 102 9.39 -23.67 22.17
CA VAL A 102 10.87 -23.72 22.21
C VAL A 102 11.43 -22.45 22.84
N ILE A 103 10.98 -21.28 22.37
CA ILE A 103 11.42 -19.99 22.89
C ILE A 103 11.02 -19.82 24.36
N LYS A 104 9.77 -20.10 24.73
CA LYS A 104 9.27 -19.95 26.11
C LYS A 104 9.89 -20.93 27.11
N SER A 105 10.37 -22.09 26.66
CA SER A 105 10.99 -23.10 27.51
C SER A 105 12.50 -22.92 27.67
N ALA A 106 13.12 -22.06 26.88
CA ALA A 106 14.55 -21.78 27.00
C ALA A 106 14.86 -21.01 28.30
N LYS A 107 15.96 -21.36 28.97
CA LYS A 107 16.43 -20.60 30.15
C LYS A 107 16.97 -19.25 29.68
N MET A 108 16.42 -18.15 30.19
CA MET A 108 16.96 -16.80 29.94
C MET A 108 18.44 -16.76 30.35
N PRO A 109 19.38 -16.33 29.48
CA PRO A 109 20.78 -16.18 29.84
C PRO A 109 20.93 -15.27 31.07
N GLU A 110 21.75 -15.70 32.04
CA GLU A 110 21.84 -15.04 33.36
C GLU A 110 22.22 -13.56 33.23
N ILE A 111 23.15 -13.22 32.34
CA ILE A 111 23.53 -11.83 32.05
C ILE A 111 22.32 -11.00 31.61
N LEU A 112 21.47 -11.54 30.74
CA LEU A 112 20.31 -10.82 30.21
C LEU A 112 19.20 -10.71 31.27
N ALA A 113 18.96 -11.78 32.03
CA ALA A 113 18.02 -11.77 33.16
C ALA A 113 18.44 -10.75 34.24
N THR A 114 19.73 -10.68 34.56
CA THR A 114 20.28 -9.70 35.50
C THR A 114 20.07 -8.29 35.00
N ILE A 115 20.45 -7.97 33.76
CA ILE A 115 20.33 -6.61 33.22
C ILE A 115 18.86 -6.15 33.14
N ILE A 116 17.95 -7.02 32.65
CA ILE A 116 16.52 -6.68 32.57
C ILE A 116 15.95 -6.43 33.96
N GLY A 117 16.27 -7.29 34.93
CA GLY A 117 15.76 -7.18 36.28
C GLY A 117 16.36 -5.99 37.05
N ASP A 118 17.65 -5.71 36.89
CA ASP A 118 18.31 -4.58 37.54
C ASP A 118 17.76 -3.26 37.00
N SER A 119 17.44 -3.21 35.70
CA SER A 119 16.75 -2.07 35.08
C SER A 119 15.34 -1.87 35.65
N TYR A 120 14.62 -2.95 35.96
CA TYR A 120 13.32 -2.88 36.64
C TYR A 120 13.46 -2.34 38.08
N ASP A 121 14.45 -2.81 38.83
CA ASP A 121 14.72 -2.32 40.18
C ASP A 121 15.19 -0.85 40.17
N GLN A 122 15.90 -0.43 39.13
CA GLN A 122 16.28 0.96 38.91
C GLN A 122 15.07 1.82 38.54
N LEU A 123 14.14 1.30 37.72
CA LEU A 123 12.87 1.97 37.39
C LEU A 123 12.05 2.19 38.67
N ALA A 124 11.97 1.18 39.54
CA ALA A 124 11.32 1.26 40.85
C ALA A 124 11.89 2.42 41.69
N LYS A 125 13.22 2.53 41.76
CA LYS A 125 13.91 3.64 42.45
C LYS A 125 13.63 5.01 41.82
N ARG A 126 13.74 5.12 40.49
CA ARG A 126 13.50 6.39 39.76
C ARG A 126 12.07 6.90 39.95
N MET A 127 11.10 5.99 40.00
CA MET A 127 9.69 6.33 40.16
C MET A 127 9.25 6.42 41.62
N GLY A 128 10.12 6.09 42.58
CA GLY A 128 9.78 6.07 44.01
C GLY A 128 8.70 5.04 44.37
N GLN A 129 8.60 3.94 43.63
CA GLN A 129 7.58 2.90 43.82
C GLN A 129 8.25 1.55 44.04
N ASN A 130 7.83 0.82 45.08
CA ASN A 130 8.30 -0.56 45.26
C ASN A 130 7.51 -1.49 44.33
N GLU A 131 8.22 -2.35 43.60
CA GLU A 131 7.65 -3.29 42.61
C GLU A 131 6.58 -2.64 41.70
N PRO A 132 6.95 -1.66 40.87
CA PRO A 132 5.99 -0.94 40.05
C PRO A 132 5.28 -1.86 39.04
N TYR A 133 4.00 -1.59 38.81
CA TYR A 133 3.28 -2.25 37.73
C TYR A 133 3.69 -1.66 36.38
N VAL A 134 4.00 -2.54 35.43
CA VAL A 134 4.45 -2.19 34.09
C VAL A 134 3.62 -2.90 33.01
N ALA A 135 3.56 -2.29 31.83
CA ALA A 135 3.18 -2.94 30.59
C ALA A 135 4.45 -3.44 29.88
N VAL A 136 4.42 -4.66 29.38
CA VAL A 136 5.50 -5.24 28.55
C VAL A 136 4.96 -5.39 27.13
N ARG A 137 5.48 -4.58 26.22
CA ARG A 137 4.97 -4.40 24.85
C ARG A 137 6.01 -4.83 23.83
N SER A 138 5.58 -5.63 22.87
CA SER A 138 6.40 -6.02 21.72
C SER A 138 6.62 -4.85 20.76
N SER A 139 7.85 -4.70 20.27
CA SER A 139 8.31 -3.63 19.39
C SER A 139 9.26 -4.22 18.35
N ALA A 140 8.73 -4.66 17.21
CA ALA A 140 9.55 -5.28 16.17
C ALA A 140 10.28 -4.26 15.29
N THR A 141 11.46 -4.63 14.79
CA THR A 141 12.22 -3.80 13.84
C THR A 141 11.56 -3.66 12.47
N ALA A 142 10.56 -4.50 12.17
CA ALA A 142 9.83 -4.52 10.91
C ALA A 142 8.36 -4.05 11.05
N GLU A 143 7.90 -3.68 12.25
CA GLU A 143 6.48 -3.43 12.56
C GLU A 143 5.88 -2.22 11.81
N ASP A 144 6.72 -1.22 11.51
CA ASP A 144 6.35 0.09 10.97
C ASP A 144 6.99 0.36 9.58
N LEU A 145 7.19 -0.68 8.77
CA LEU A 145 7.68 -0.51 7.39
C LEU A 145 6.60 0.18 6.53
N PRO A 146 6.94 1.12 5.62
CA PRO A 146 5.97 1.94 4.87
C PRO A 146 4.89 1.18 4.09
N ASN A 147 5.14 -0.09 3.76
CA ASN A 147 4.25 -0.97 2.99
C ASN A 147 3.74 -2.18 3.80
N ALA A 148 4.02 -2.26 5.10
CA ALA A 148 3.64 -3.38 5.95
C ALA A 148 3.25 -2.88 7.36
N SER A 149 1.95 -2.68 7.59
CA SER A 149 1.40 -2.35 8.90
C SER A 149 1.13 -3.65 9.67
N PHE A 150 2.00 -4.00 10.62
CA PHE A 150 1.83 -5.17 11.50
C PHE A 150 0.88 -4.87 12.69
N ALA A 151 -0.15 -4.06 12.46
CA ALA A 151 -1.03 -3.60 13.53
C ALA A 151 -1.70 -4.77 14.27
N GLY A 152 -1.44 -4.85 15.58
CA GLY A 152 -2.07 -5.80 16.50
C GLY A 152 -1.67 -7.27 16.29
N GLU A 153 -0.54 -7.58 15.64
CA GLU A 153 -0.13 -8.99 15.43
C GLU A 153 0.66 -9.61 16.59
N GLN A 154 1.16 -8.78 17.51
CA GLN A 154 2.12 -9.17 18.55
C GLN A 154 1.59 -8.88 19.96
N ASP A 155 1.94 -9.75 20.90
CA ASP A 155 1.41 -9.71 22.26
C ASP A 155 1.84 -8.46 23.04
N THR A 156 0.88 -7.93 23.81
CA THR A 156 1.09 -6.93 24.86
C THR A 156 0.62 -7.53 26.19
N TYR A 157 1.44 -7.39 27.23
CA TYR A 157 1.12 -7.86 28.57
C TYR A 157 0.95 -6.68 29.52
N LEU A 158 -0.27 -6.51 30.02
CA LEU A 158 -0.63 -5.41 30.91
C LEU A 158 -0.58 -5.83 32.38
N ASN A 159 -0.36 -4.85 33.26
CA ASN A 159 -0.41 -5.02 34.72
C ASN A 159 0.54 -6.13 35.22
N VAL A 160 1.80 -6.08 34.77
CA VAL A 160 2.88 -6.99 35.16
C VAL A 160 3.66 -6.37 36.31
N HIS A 161 4.00 -7.15 37.34
CA HIS A 161 4.84 -6.68 38.45
C HIS A 161 5.73 -7.82 38.94
N GLY A 162 6.85 -7.44 39.54
CA GLY A 162 7.86 -8.37 40.05
C GLY A 162 8.91 -8.73 39.00
N ARG A 163 10.17 -8.76 39.43
CA ARG A 163 11.36 -8.95 38.59
C ARG A 163 11.26 -10.17 37.66
N ASP A 164 10.93 -11.32 38.22
CA ASP A 164 10.86 -12.58 37.46
C ASP A 164 9.73 -12.59 36.44
N ASN A 165 8.60 -11.96 36.76
CA ASN A 165 7.47 -11.84 35.85
C ASN A 165 7.81 -10.94 34.67
N VAL A 166 8.50 -9.81 34.89
CA VAL A 166 8.96 -8.92 33.82
C VAL A 166 9.90 -9.66 32.87
N ILE A 167 10.89 -10.38 33.39
CA ILE A 167 11.82 -11.18 32.57
C ILE A 167 11.05 -12.22 31.74
N ARG A 168 10.10 -12.92 32.37
CA ARG A 168 9.26 -13.90 31.68
C ARG A 168 8.40 -13.25 30.59
N LYS A 169 7.85 -12.06 30.83
CA LYS A 169 7.03 -11.35 29.84
C LYS A 169 7.84 -10.79 28.68
N VAL A 170 9.09 -10.37 28.91
CA VAL A 170 10.02 -10.06 27.81
C VAL A 170 10.27 -11.29 26.94
N GLN A 171 10.46 -12.46 27.54
CA GLN A 171 10.63 -13.72 26.80
C GLN A 171 9.36 -14.13 26.04
N ASP A 172 8.19 -13.93 26.66
CA ASP A 172 6.90 -14.14 26.01
C ASP A 172 6.75 -13.22 24.77
N CYS A 173 7.19 -11.95 24.86
CA CYS A 173 7.28 -11.07 23.68
C CYS A 173 8.21 -11.67 22.62
N TYR A 174 9.41 -12.12 22.97
CA TYR A 174 10.32 -12.76 21.99
C TYR A 174 9.66 -13.95 21.25
N ALA A 175 8.80 -14.70 21.94
CA ALA A 175 8.02 -15.76 21.32
C ALA A 175 6.88 -15.24 20.43
N SER A 176 6.27 -14.09 20.73
CA SER A 176 5.18 -13.51 19.95
C SER A 176 5.59 -13.09 18.55
N LEU A 177 6.90 -12.95 18.29
CA LEU A 177 7.40 -12.81 16.93
C LEU A 177 6.95 -13.99 16.04
N TYR A 178 6.75 -15.18 16.60
CA TYR A 178 6.34 -16.38 15.88
C TYR A 178 4.89 -16.79 16.18
N THR A 179 3.98 -15.83 16.32
CA THR A 179 2.54 -16.13 16.20
C THR A 179 2.24 -16.68 14.80
N ASP A 180 1.14 -17.40 14.67
CA ASP A 180 0.74 -18.03 13.40
C ASP A 180 0.63 -16.97 12.29
N ARG A 181 -0.05 -15.87 12.62
CA ARG A 181 -0.23 -14.68 11.79
C ARG A 181 1.09 -14.01 11.39
N ALA A 182 1.96 -13.71 12.37
CA ALA A 182 3.23 -13.06 12.09
C ALA A 182 4.17 -13.95 11.25
N THR A 183 4.09 -15.26 11.44
CA THR A 183 4.86 -16.25 10.66
C THR A 183 4.37 -16.34 9.22
N TYR A 184 3.06 -16.50 9.01
CA TYR A 184 2.43 -16.51 7.69
C TYR A 184 2.77 -15.25 6.89
N TYR A 185 2.58 -14.08 7.51
CA TYR A 185 2.79 -12.80 6.85
C TYR A 185 4.25 -12.63 6.39
N ARG A 186 5.22 -12.98 7.24
CA ARG A 186 6.65 -12.90 6.88
C ARG A 186 7.00 -13.79 5.70
N ILE A 187 6.47 -15.02 5.67
CA ILE A 187 6.69 -15.95 4.55
C ILE A 187 6.10 -15.39 3.26
N LYS A 188 4.88 -14.84 3.31
CA LYS A 188 4.20 -14.25 2.15
C LYS A 188 4.88 -13.03 1.57
N GLN A 189 5.46 -12.19 2.43
CA GLN A 189 6.18 -10.98 2.01
C GLN A 189 7.66 -11.26 1.68
N HIS A 190 8.10 -12.53 1.73
CA HIS A 190 9.49 -12.93 1.51
C HIS A 190 10.50 -12.18 2.40
N PHE A 191 10.12 -11.86 3.65
CA PHE A 191 11.01 -11.15 4.56
C PHE A 191 12.12 -12.08 5.07
N PRO A 192 13.42 -11.69 4.96
CA PRO A 192 14.51 -12.50 5.46
C PRO A 192 14.44 -12.65 6.99
N GLU A 193 14.34 -13.88 7.47
CA GLU A 193 14.20 -14.20 8.91
C GLU A 193 15.40 -13.73 9.76
N GLU A 194 16.56 -13.55 9.14
CA GLU A 194 17.78 -13.07 9.78
C GLU A 194 17.74 -11.57 10.10
N LYS A 195 16.89 -10.81 9.41
CA LYS A 195 16.80 -9.34 9.55
C LYS A 195 15.79 -8.89 10.59
N VAL A 196 14.89 -9.78 11.02
CA VAL A 196 13.81 -9.43 11.97
C VAL A 196 14.27 -9.71 13.40
N ALA A 197 14.24 -8.68 14.23
CA ALA A 197 14.48 -8.79 15.66
C ALA A 197 13.35 -8.12 16.44
N LEU A 198 13.17 -8.52 17.69
CA LEU A 198 12.15 -7.97 18.57
C LEU A 198 12.79 -7.27 19.77
N SER A 199 12.32 -6.05 20.04
CA SER A 199 12.49 -5.36 21.31
C SER A 199 11.23 -5.51 22.16
N ALA A 200 11.40 -5.49 23.47
CA ALA A 200 10.31 -5.35 24.43
C ALA A 200 10.43 -4.01 25.15
N ALA A 201 9.39 -3.17 25.08
CA ALA A 201 9.25 -1.98 25.90
C ALA A 201 8.64 -2.35 27.25
N ILE A 202 9.33 -2.02 28.34
CA ILE A 202 8.87 -2.14 29.72
C ILE A 202 8.51 -0.72 30.18
N GLN A 203 7.21 -0.43 30.23
CA GLN A 203 6.67 0.90 30.46
C GLN A 203 5.85 0.94 31.74
N MET A 204 5.98 1.98 32.55
CA MET A 204 5.11 2.18 33.73
C MET A 204 3.63 2.11 33.35
N MET A 205 2.86 1.34 34.10
CA MET A 205 1.43 1.20 33.87
C MET A 205 0.70 2.44 34.37
N ALA A 206 0.02 3.15 33.47
CA ALA A 206 -0.99 4.13 33.88
C ALA A 206 -2.24 3.38 34.35
N PHE A 207 -2.64 3.59 35.61
CA PHE A 207 -3.84 2.95 36.17
C PHE A 207 -5.10 3.60 35.63
N SER A 208 -5.47 3.27 34.40
CA SER A 208 -6.48 4.01 33.69
C SER A 208 -7.90 3.73 34.17
N LYS A 209 -8.68 4.80 34.35
CA LYS A 209 -10.15 4.73 34.47
C LYS A 209 -10.83 4.92 33.13
N ALA A 210 -10.17 5.62 32.21
CA ALA A 210 -10.54 5.71 30.81
C ALA A 210 -9.27 5.70 29.96
N ALA A 211 -9.36 5.22 28.75
CA ALA A 211 -8.27 5.22 27.79
C ALA A 211 -8.84 5.40 26.39
N GLY A 212 -7.96 5.60 25.42
CA GLY A 212 -8.42 5.88 24.07
C GLY A 212 -7.32 6.10 23.06
N VAL A 213 -7.77 6.56 21.91
CA VAL A 213 -6.96 6.84 20.73
C VAL A 213 -7.29 8.24 20.24
N MET A 214 -6.34 8.91 19.60
CA MET A 214 -6.57 10.21 19.00
C MET A 214 -5.72 10.43 17.76
N PHE A 215 -6.26 11.23 16.84
CA PHE A 215 -5.67 11.55 15.55
C PHE A 215 -5.58 13.05 15.38
N THR A 216 -4.48 13.52 14.82
CA THR A 216 -4.31 14.93 14.46
C THR A 216 -4.94 15.26 13.10
N VAL A 217 -5.86 14.44 12.61
CA VAL A 217 -6.63 14.64 11.40
C VAL A 217 -7.95 13.91 11.57
N ASN A 218 -9.03 14.44 10.99
CA ASN A 218 -10.26 13.66 10.90
C ASN A 218 -10.05 12.51 9.92
N VAL A 219 -9.83 11.30 10.43
CA VAL A 219 -9.51 10.13 9.60
C VAL A 219 -10.64 9.72 8.64
N ALA A 220 -11.88 10.15 8.86
CA ALA A 220 -13.00 9.90 7.95
C ALA A 220 -12.98 10.81 6.71
N THR A 221 -12.67 12.10 6.92
CA THR A 221 -12.83 13.15 5.90
C THR A 221 -11.51 13.69 5.36
N GLY A 222 -10.41 13.48 6.08
CA GLY A 222 -9.12 14.12 5.84
C GLY A 222 -9.01 15.55 6.33
N ASP A 223 -9.99 16.04 7.08
CA ASP A 223 -9.98 17.42 7.59
C ASP A 223 -8.84 17.58 8.63
N ASP A 224 -7.78 18.25 8.21
CA ASP A 224 -6.56 18.49 8.99
C ASP A 224 -6.71 19.63 9.99
N THR A 225 -7.82 20.37 9.94
CA THR A 225 -8.15 21.41 10.91
C THR A 225 -8.69 20.83 12.22
N LYS A 226 -8.90 19.52 12.30
CA LYS A 226 -9.52 18.83 13.43
C LYS A 226 -8.59 17.84 14.11
N VAL A 227 -8.71 17.74 15.43
CA VAL A 227 -8.24 16.61 16.22
C VAL A 227 -9.44 15.72 16.52
N MET A 228 -9.31 14.44 16.25
CA MET A 228 -10.33 13.44 16.55
C MET A 228 -9.89 12.59 17.73
N ILE A 229 -10.72 12.47 18.77
CA ILE A 229 -10.42 11.74 20.01
C ILE A 229 -11.51 10.70 20.24
N GLU A 230 -11.12 9.46 20.47
CA GLU A 230 -12.01 8.39 20.91
C GLU A 230 -11.64 7.92 22.32
N GLY A 231 -12.63 7.62 23.16
CA GLY A 231 -12.39 7.20 24.55
C GLY A 231 -13.41 6.19 25.08
N SER A 232 -12.94 5.24 25.91
CA SER A 232 -13.80 4.31 26.64
C SER A 232 -13.29 4.06 28.06
N TRP A 233 -14.12 3.43 28.89
CA TRP A 233 -13.79 3.05 30.26
C TRP A 233 -12.73 1.94 30.32
N GLY A 234 -11.90 1.98 31.36
CA GLY A 234 -10.86 0.98 31.64
C GLY A 234 -9.56 1.15 30.85
N LEU A 235 -8.91 0.03 30.56
CA LEU A 235 -7.68 -0.06 29.77
C LEU A 235 -7.97 0.04 28.26
N GLY A 236 -7.06 0.65 27.50
CA GLY A 236 -7.27 0.99 26.08
C GLY A 236 -7.35 -0.18 25.10
N GLU A 237 -6.98 -1.40 25.53
CA GLU A 237 -6.93 -2.60 24.69
C GLU A 237 -8.25 -2.87 23.95
N TYR A 238 -9.40 -2.68 24.62
CA TYR A 238 -10.72 -2.96 24.03
C TYR A 238 -11.14 -1.95 22.95
N ILE A 239 -10.54 -0.76 22.94
CA ILE A 239 -10.78 0.24 21.89
C ILE A 239 -9.96 -0.12 20.66
N VAL A 240 -8.67 -0.41 20.86
CA VAL A 240 -7.75 -0.82 19.79
C VAL A 240 -8.24 -2.10 19.11
N GLN A 241 -8.77 -3.06 19.87
CA GLN A 241 -9.36 -4.29 19.34
C GLN A 241 -10.75 -4.10 18.73
N GLY A 242 -11.41 -2.94 18.95
CA GLY A 242 -12.79 -2.69 18.50
C GLY A 242 -13.86 -3.47 19.26
N THR A 243 -13.52 -4.03 20.43
CA THR A 243 -14.41 -4.78 21.31
C THR A 243 -15.52 -3.89 21.87
N VAL A 244 -15.21 -2.62 22.14
CA VAL A 244 -16.17 -1.61 22.59
C VAL A 244 -16.33 -0.52 21.53
N THR A 245 -17.52 0.09 21.46
CA THR A 245 -17.70 1.33 20.66
C THR A 245 -17.41 2.53 21.55
N PRO A 246 -16.31 3.27 21.32
CA PRO A 246 -15.90 4.36 22.20
C PRO A 246 -16.77 5.61 22.01
N ASP A 247 -16.69 6.55 22.94
CA ASP A 247 -17.13 7.92 22.71
C ASP A 247 -16.28 8.56 21.61
N ASN A 248 -16.84 9.55 20.92
CA ASN A 248 -16.16 10.25 19.83
C ASN A 248 -16.27 11.77 20.03
N TYR A 249 -15.13 12.44 19.99
CA TYR A 249 -14.99 13.88 20.16
C TYR A 249 -14.20 14.46 18.99
N VAL A 250 -14.62 15.62 18.50
CA VAL A 250 -13.90 16.36 17.45
C VAL A 250 -13.59 17.76 17.94
N VAL A 251 -12.32 18.12 18.00
CA VAL A 251 -11.83 19.43 18.45
C VAL A 251 -11.29 20.21 17.26
N ASP A 252 -11.62 21.50 17.17
CA ASP A 252 -11.00 22.40 16.19
C ASP A 252 -9.63 22.86 16.69
N LYS A 253 -8.59 22.66 15.88
CA LYS A 253 -7.20 22.99 16.21
C LYS A 253 -6.98 24.48 16.47
N LYS A 254 -7.62 25.35 15.67
CA LYS A 254 -7.39 26.80 15.76
C LYS A 254 -8.04 27.41 16.99
N THR A 255 -9.27 27.00 17.28
CA THR A 255 -10.05 27.59 18.38
C THR A 255 -9.92 26.81 19.68
N MET A 256 -9.41 25.57 19.64
CA MET A 256 -9.39 24.63 20.76
C MET A 256 -10.78 24.46 21.39
N THR A 257 -11.81 24.36 20.55
CA THR A 257 -13.20 24.15 20.97
C THR A 257 -13.73 22.81 20.47
N ILE A 258 -14.52 22.13 21.30
CA ILE A 258 -15.17 20.88 20.94
C ILE A 258 -16.29 21.17 19.93
N SER A 259 -16.10 20.74 18.69
CA SER A 259 -17.02 20.93 17.58
C SER A 259 -18.10 19.84 17.50
N SER A 260 -17.80 18.63 17.97
CA SER A 260 -18.74 17.51 18.01
C SER A 260 -18.44 16.59 19.18
N LYS A 261 -19.50 16.04 19.77
CA LYS A 261 -19.45 15.08 20.87
C LYS A 261 -20.53 14.02 20.67
N THR A 262 -20.11 12.77 20.46
CA THR A 262 -20.99 11.61 20.44
C THR A 262 -20.66 10.74 21.64
N ILE A 263 -21.64 10.51 22.51
CA ILE A 263 -21.50 9.59 23.66
C ILE A 263 -22.17 8.27 23.31
N ASN A 264 -21.40 7.20 23.36
CA ASN A 264 -21.84 5.84 23.07
C ASN A 264 -21.97 5.03 24.35
N ASN A 265 -22.72 3.93 24.25
CA ASN A 265 -22.96 3.03 25.38
C ASN A 265 -21.77 2.06 25.54
N LYS A 266 -20.97 2.28 26.59
CA LYS A 266 -19.72 1.55 26.86
C LYS A 266 -19.96 0.49 27.94
N ASN A 267 -20.63 -0.60 27.55
CA ASN A 267 -21.16 -1.61 28.48
C ASN A 267 -20.11 -2.50 29.14
N ILE A 268 -18.89 -2.50 28.63
CA ILE A 268 -17.80 -3.34 29.13
C ILE A 268 -16.53 -2.51 29.23
N GLU A 269 -15.68 -2.89 30.18
CA GLU A 269 -14.37 -2.31 30.38
C GLU A 269 -13.37 -3.42 30.74
N LEU A 270 -12.11 -3.19 30.40
CA LEU A 270 -11.01 -4.04 30.83
C LEU A 270 -10.36 -3.39 32.07
N ILE A 271 -10.35 -4.08 33.19
CA ILE A 271 -9.78 -3.59 34.45
C ILE A 271 -8.57 -4.41 34.87
N ARG A 272 -7.72 -3.79 35.68
CA ARG A 272 -6.57 -4.46 36.29
C ARG A 272 -6.99 -5.29 37.50
N LEU A 273 -6.31 -6.41 37.71
CA LEU A 273 -6.42 -7.21 38.92
C LEU A 273 -5.36 -6.80 39.97
N PRO A 274 -5.70 -6.81 41.28
CA PRO A 274 -4.73 -6.48 42.32
C PRO A 274 -3.48 -7.38 42.38
N GLY A 275 -3.55 -8.61 41.85
CA GLY A 275 -2.44 -9.56 41.83
C GLY A 275 -1.61 -9.57 40.54
N GLY A 276 -1.94 -8.72 39.57
CA GLY A 276 -1.39 -8.74 38.22
C GLY A 276 -2.37 -9.33 37.19
N GLY A 277 -2.22 -8.92 35.93
CA GLY A 277 -3.15 -9.27 34.85
C GLY A 277 -4.42 -8.42 34.81
N VAL A 278 -5.37 -8.82 33.96
CA VAL A 278 -6.57 -8.02 33.62
C VAL A 278 -7.81 -8.90 33.57
N GLU A 279 -8.98 -8.31 33.81
CA GLU A 279 -10.28 -8.98 33.66
C GLU A 279 -11.30 -8.05 33.00
N GLN A 280 -12.25 -8.66 32.29
CA GLN A 280 -13.40 -7.94 31.77
C GLN A 280 -14.43 -7.73 32.88
N ARG A 281 -15.00 -6.52 32.94
CA ARG A 281 -16.12 -6.20 33.80
C ARG A 281 -17.23 -5.51 33.00
N ASP A 282 -18.47 -5.80 33.36
CA ASP A 282 -19.63 -5.04 32.88
C ASP A 282 -19.66 -3.67 33.56
N VAL A 283 -19.82 -2.62 32.78
CA VAL A 283 -19.97 -1.25 33.28
C VAL A 283 -21.42 -1.04 33.69
N PRO A 284 -21.69 -0.57 34.92
CA PRO A 284 -23.05 -0.22 35.36
C PRO A 284 -23.76 0.71 34.38
N GLU A 285 -25.04 0.49 34.08
CA GLU A 285 -25.77 1.24 33.04
C GLU A 285 -25.78 2.76 33.26
N ASP A 286 -25.75 3.21 34.52
CA ASP A 286 -25.71 4.62 34.90
C ASP A 286 -24.34 5.28 34.61
N ILE A 287 -23.29 4.48 34.43
CA ILE A 287 -21.93 4.90 34.06
C ILE A 287 -21.68 4.68 32.56
N ALA A 288 -22.19 3.59 31.99
CA ALA A 288 -21.93 3.18 30.60
C ALA A 288 -22.31 4.26 29.57
N LYS A 289 -23.33 5.08 29.88
CA LYS A 289 -23.84 6.18 29.02
C LYS A 289 -23.25 7.56 29.35
N LYS A 290 -22.38 7.67 30.36
CA LYS A 290 -21.68 8.92 30.68
C LYS A 290 -20.47 9.12 29.74
N PRO A 291 -20.04 10.36 29.50
CA PRO A 291 -18.82 10.62 28.75
C PRO A 291 -17.59 10.08 29.49
N ALA A 292 -16.68 9.43 28.76
CA ALA A 292 -15.42 8.91 29.32
C ALA A 292 -14.44 10.01 29.76
N LEU A 293 -14.56 11.20 29.15
CA LEU A 293 -13.72 12.37 29.41
C LEU A 293 -14.55 13.61 29.73
N THR A 294 -14.00 14.51 30.54
CA THR A 294 -14.52 15.89 30.68
C THR A 294 -14.07 16.78 29.52
N ASP A 295 -14.71 17.94 29.37
CA ASP A 295 -14.42 18.88 28.29
C ASP A 295 -12.99 19.43 28.42
N GLU A 296 -12.55 19.68 29.65
CA GLU A 296 -11.18 20.12 29.95
C GLU A 296 -10.15 19.07 29.53
N GLN A 297 -10.42 17.79 29.82
CA GLN A 297 -9.53 16.68 29.44
C GLN A 297 -9.47 16.48 27.92
N ILE A 298 -10.60 16.69 27.22
CA ILE A 298 -10.65 16.63 25.75
C ILE A 298 -9.76 17.72 25.14
N ILE A 299 -9.82 18.94 25.67
CA ILE A 299 -8.99 20.06 25.21
C ILE A 299 -7.52 19.86 25.57
N GLU A 300 -7.22 19.32 26.75
CA GLU A 300 -5.85 18.98 27.14
C GLU A 300 -5.22 17.94 26.20
N LEU A 301 -5.94 16.86 25.88
CA LEU A 301 -5.51 15.85 24.92
C LEU A 301 -5.28 16.44 23.52
N ALA A 302 -6.17 17.31 23.05
CA ALA A 302 -5.99 18.00 21.78
C ALA A 302 -4.72 18.88 21.79
N GLY A 303 -4.39 19.50 22.92
CA GLY A 303 -3.17 20.27 23.09
C GLY A 303 -1.91 19.40 23.03
N TYR A 304 -1.95 18.17 23.57
CA TYR A 304 -0.87 17.20 23.38
C TYR A 304 -0.75 16.73 21.93
N ALA A 305 -1.88 16.45 21.27
CA ALA A 305 -1.93 16.05 19.87
C ALA A 305 -1.23 17.06 18.95
N GLU A 306 -1.51 18.36 19.10
CA GLU A 306 -0.87 19.40 18.30
C GLU A 306 0.65 19.50 18.54
N GLN A 307 1.09 19.39 19.81
CA GLN A 307 2.51 19.42 20.14
C GLN A 307 3.26 18.26 19.47
N ILE A 308 2.67 17.06 19.51
CA ILE A 308 3.25 15.86 18.90
C ILE A 308 3.23 16.00 17.38
N GLU A 309 2.14 16.45 16.75
CA GLU A 309 2.08 16.69 15.30
C GLU A 309 3.17 17.66 14.83
N LYS A 310 3.33 18.77 15.57
CA LYS A 310 4.33 19.80 15.28
C LYS A 310 5.75 19.24 15.37
N HIS A 311 6.02 18.41 16.39
CA HIS A 311 7.32 17.76 16.57
C HIS A 311 7.65 16.78 15.44
N TYR A 312 6.69 15.93 15.07
CA TYR A 312 6.92 14.88 14.08
C TYR A 312 6.80 15.36 12.62
N GLY A 313 6.12 16.48 12.37
CA GLY A 313 5.95 17.10 11.05
C GLY A 313 4.99 16.36 10.12
N CYS A 314 4.21 15.41 10.63
CA CYS A 314 3.23 14.61 9.90
C CYS A 314 1.97 14.39 10.77
N TYR A 315 0.87 13.90 10.18
CA TYR A 315 -0.28 13.51 11.00
C TYR A 315 0.08 12.32 11.89
N MET A 316 -0.52 12.27 13.06
CA MET A 316 -0.17 11.33 14.12
C MET A 316 -1.39 10.54 14.58
N ASP A 317 -1.17 9.25 14.80
CA ASP A 317 -2.04 8.28 15.48
C ASP A 317 -1.45 8.03 16.86
N MET A 318 -2.20 8.31 17.92
CA MET A 318 -1.72 8.28 19.30
C MET A 318 -2.68 7.54 20.22
N GLU A 319 -2.12 6.79 21.17
CA GLU A 319 -2.87 6.16 22.25
C GLU A 319 -2.66 6.95 23.54
N TRP A 320 -3.73 7.11 24.32
CA TRP A 320 -3.71 7.83 25.58
C TRP A 320 -4.44 7.08 26.69
N SER A 321 -4.13 7.44 27.94
CA SER A 321 -4.80 6.92 29.12
C SER A 321 -5.01 8.01 30.17
N LEU A 322 -6.20 8.03 30.77
CA LEU A 322 -6.55 8.86 31.92
C LEU A 322 -6.46 8.01 33.18
N ASP A 323 -5.51 8.32 34.07
CA ASP A 323 -5.30 7.55 35.29
C ASP A 323 -6.34 7.85 36.39
N GLN A 324 -6.29 7.09 37.49
CA GLN A 324 -7.18 7.28 38.63
C GLN A 324 -7.05 8.66 39.31
N ASN A 325 -5.96 9.38 39.08
CA ASN A 325 -5.70 10.72 39.63
C ASN A 325 -6.06 11.84 38.65
N ASP A 326 -6.82 11.53 37.59
CA ASP A 326 -7.21 12.46 36.53
C ASP A 326 -6.04 12.99 35.70
N LYS A 327 -4.88 12.32 35.72
CA LYS A 327 -3.75 12.69 34.87
C LYS A 327 -3.81 11.95 33.53
N LEU A 328 -3.65 12.71 32.46
CA LEU A 328 -3.55 12.19 31.10
C LEU A 328 -2.11 11.77 30.79
N TRP A 329 -1.99 10.66 30.08
CA TRP A 329 -0.73 10.07 29.69
C TRP A 329 -0.79 9.62 28.23
N LEU A 330 0.29 9.86 27.48
CA LEU A 330 0.51 9.37 26.13
C LEU A 330 1.24 8.04 26.23
N VAL A 331 0.58 6.96 25.78
CA VAL A 331 1.11 5.61 25.92
C VAL A 331 1.67 5.07 24.61
N GLN A 332 1.38 5.70 23.47
CA GLN A 332 1.98 5.39 22.17
C GLN A 332 1.74 6.56 21.20
N ALA A 333 2.65 6.75 20.24
CA ALA A 333 2.41 7.60 19.07
C ALA A 333 3.10 6.99 17.85
N ARG A 334 2.52 7.19 16.67
CA ARG A 334 3.14 6.87 15.38
C ARG A 334 2.57 7.76 14.28
N PRO A 335 3.26 7.93 13.15
CA PRO A 335 2.68 8.58 11.99
C PRO A 335 1.37 7.90 11.56
N GLU A 336 0.35 8.69 11.28
CA GLU A 336 -0.89 8.19 10.66
C GLU A 336 -0.57 7.79 9.20
N THR A 337 -1.09 6.67 8.72
CA THR A 337 -0.59 6.04 7.49
C THR A 337 -1.25 6.52 6.21
N VAL A 338 -2.53 6.92 6.22
CA VAL A 338 -3.30 7.21 5.00
C VAL A 338 -3.18 8.67 4.60
N TRP A 339 -3.46 9.57 5.53
CA TRP A 339 -3.42 11.00 5.32
C TRP A 339 -2.01 11.56 5.47
N SER A 340 -1.09 11.00 6.27
CA SER A 340 0.31 11.51 6.27
C SER A 340 1.03 11.22 4.97
N GLN A 341 0.69 10.10 4.29
CA GLN A 341 1.16 9.84 2.92
C GLN A 341 0.61 10.88 1.94
N ARG A 342 -0.64 11.34 2.13
CA ARG A 342 -1.22 12.46 1.39
C ARG A 342 -0.59 13.81 1.78
N LYS A 343 -0.34 14.10 3.06
CA LYS A 343 0.28 15.35 3.55
C LYS A 343 1.71 15.56 3.07
N LYS A 344 2.48 14.47 2.98
CA LYS A 344 3.81 14.50 2.32
C LYS A 344 3.71 14.92 0.85
N ASN A 345 2.57 14.67 0.21
CA ASN A 345 2.23 15.08 -1.15
C ASN A 345 1.48 16.43 -1.21
N GLU A 346 0.86 16.91 -0.10
CA GLU A 346 0.05 18.14 -0.02
C GLU A 346 0.82 19.41 0.36
N LYS A 347 2.14 19.35 0.62
CA LYS A 347 2.94 20.59 0.69
C LYS A 347 2.96 21.38 -0.63
N ASP A 348 2.43 20.80 -1.71
CA ASP A 348 2.14 21.44 -2.99
C ASP A 348 0.73 21.09 -3.52
N GLU A 349 -0.36 21.32 -2.75
CA GLU A 349 -1.69 21.75 -3.27
C GLU A 349 -2.80 21.60 -2.21
N SER A 350 -3.56 22.67 -1.97
CA SER A 350 -4.75 22.69 -1.13
C SER A 350 -5.98 22.15 -1.88
N SER A 351 -6.56 21.05 -1.41
CA SER A 351 -7.75 20.41 -1.99
C SER A 351 -9.07 21.03 -1.49
N SER A 352 -9.98 21.35 -2.41
CA SER A 352 -11.41 21.58 -2.12
C SER A 352 -12.23 20.32 -2.41
N THR A 353 -13.04 19.91 -1.44
CA THR A 353 -13.94 18.75 -1.46
C THR A 353 -15.18 19.03 -2.34
N ASN A 354 -15.50 18.14 -3.27
CA ASN A 354 -16.76 18.16 -4.03
C ASN A 354 -17.84 17.35 -3.28
N GLU A 355 -18.94 18.00 -2.93
CA GLU A 355 -20.12 17.37 -2.34
C GLU A 355 -20.99 16.70 -3.41
N VAL A 356 -21.36 15.44 -3.16
CA VAL A 356 -22.50 14.76 -3.80
C VAL A 356 -23.54 14.56 -2.71
N ALA A 357 -24.77 14.99 -2.95
CA ALA A 357 -25.91 14.84 -2.06
C ALA A 357 -26.88 13.79 -2.62
N ILE A 358 -27.30 12.83 -1.80
CA ILE A 358 -28.26 11.78 -2.15
C ILE A 358 -29.70 12.30 -1.97
N THR A 359 -30.57 12.01 -2.94
CA THR A 359 -32.01 12.33 -2.89
C THR A 359 -32.80 11.34 -2.00
N LYS A 360 -33.87 11.84 -1.37
CA LYS A 360 -34.52 11.36 -0.13
C LYS A 360 -35.43 10.11 -0.20
N ASP A 361 -35.41 9.29 -1.25
CA ASP A 361 -36.49 8.31 -1.48
C ASP A 361 -36.18 6.83 -1.18
N HIS A 362 -35.04 6.51 -0.56
CA HIS A 362 -34.73 5.12 -0.19
C HIS A 362 -34.90 4.84 1.30
N LYS A 363 -35.54 3.71 1.63
CA LYS A 363 -35.75 3.28 3.02
C LYS A 363 -34.40 2.95 3.67
N VAL A 364 -34.07 3.67 4.73
CA VAL A 364 -32.88 3.43 5.56
C VAL A 364 -33.08 2.14 6.36
N LEU A 365 -32.16 1.18 6.20
CA LEU A 365 -32.15 -0.09 6.92
C LEU A 365 -31.41 0.01 8.26
N LEU A 366 -30.25 0.66 8.27
CA LEU A 366 -29.46 0.90 9.48
C LEU A 366 -28.48 2.08 9.29
N LYS A 367 -27.85 2.50 10.39
CA LYS A 367 -26.80 3.52 10.41
C LYS A 367 -25.56 2.98 11.14
N GLY A 368 -24.40 3.52 10.82
CA GLY A 368 -23.11 3.17 11.44
C GLY A 368 -22.16 4.36 11.46
N LEU A 369 -20.97 4.16 12.05
CA LEU A 369 -19.88 5.13 11.97
C LEU A 369 -19.19 5.03 10.60
N PRO A 370 -18.99 6.15 9.88
CA PRO A 370 -18.38 6.16 8.54
C PRO A 370 -16.86 5.92 8.64
N ALA A 371 -16.44 4.66 8.66
CA ALA A 371 -15.05 4.28 8.91
C ALA A 371 -14.13 4.50 7.70
N SER A 372 -14.61 4.18 6.50
CA SER A 372 -13.90 4.38 5.24
C SER A 372 -14.90 4.90 4.20
N PRO A 373 -14.70 6.10 3.63
CA PRO A 373 -15.70 6.76 2.80
C PRO A 373 -15.89 6.04 1.46
N GLY A 374 -17.11 6.12 0.91
CA GLY A 374 -17.44 5.62 -0.42
C GLY A 374 -18.86 5.08 -0.51
N LEU A 375 -19.31 4.80 -1.73
CA LEU A 375 -20.65 4.30 -2.02
C LEU A 375 -20.55 2.97 -2.75
N ALA A 376 -21.21 1.93 -2.24
CA ALA A 376 -21.20 0.61 -2.85
C ALA A 376 -22.54 -0.10 -2.69
N ALA A 377 -22.98 -0.83 -3.73
CA ALA A 377 -24.20 -1.62 -3.68
C ALA A 377 -23.90 -3.08 -4.03
N GLY A 378 -24.46 -4.00 -3.26
CA GLY A 378 -24.10 -5.41 -3.35
C GLY A 378 -25.04 -6.33 -2.60
N LYS A 379 -24.80 -7.63 -2.77
CA LYS A 379 -25.51 -8.67 -2.04
C LYS A 379 -24.84 -8.85 -0.68
N VAL A 380 -25.61 -8.74 0.39
CA VAL A 380 -25.17 -8.98 1.77
C VAL A 380 -24.80 -10.44 1.94
N HIS A 381 -23.68 -10.67 2.60
CA HIS A 381 -23.30 -11.96 3.16
C HIS A 381 -22.95 -11.75 4.64
N VAL A 382 -23.81 -12.28 5.52
CA VAL A 382 -23.58 -12.26 6.95
C VAL A 382 -22.73 -13.48 7.30
N ILE A 383 -21.56 -13.24 7.88
CA ILE A 383 -20.62 -14.29 8.32
C ILE A 383 -20.26 -13.99 9.78
N ASP A 384 -20.49 -14.96 10.66
CA ASP A 384 -20.23 -14.81 12.10
C ASP A 384 -18.84 -15.34 12.52
N ASP A 385 -18.29 -16.31 11.80
CA ASP A 385 -17.00 -16.96 12.09
C ASP A 385 -16.06 -16.91 10.86
N PRO A 386 -14.76 -16.57 11.03
CA PRO A 386 -13.78 -16.57 9.95
C PRO A 386 -13.68 -17.90 9.17
N LYS A 387 -14.05 -19.05 9.76
CA LYS A 387 -14.00 -20.36 9.08
C LYS A 387 -14.88 -20.41 7.83
N ASP A 388 -15.95 -19.63 7.81
CA ASP A 388 -16.93 -19.61 6.72
C ASP A 388 -16.56 -18.59 5.62
N ILE A 389 -15.39 -17.94 5.71
CA ILE A 389 -14.87 -16.99 4.70
C ILE A 389 -14.77 -17.62 3.30
N SER A 390 -14.56 -18.93 3.22
CA SER A 390 -14.48 -19.64 1.94
C SER A 390 -15.77 -19.54 1.11
N GLU A 391 -16.91 -19.29 1.76
CA GLU A 391 -18.22 -19.13 1.12
C GLU A 391 -18.44 -17.72 0.55
N PHE A 392 -17.63 -16.74 0.95
CA PHE A 392 -17.76 -15.33 0.57
C PHE A 392 -17.32 -15.07 -0.88
N LYS A 393 -18.17 -14.40 -1.67
CA LYS A 393 -17.95 -14.16 -3.10
C LYS A 393 -17.51 -12.72 -3.38
N LYS A 394 -16.73 -12.54 -4.45
CA LYS A 394 -16.26 -11.23 -4.90
C LYS A 394 -17.44 -10.32 -5.25
N GLY A 395 -17.43 -9.10 -4.74
CA GLY A 395 -18.47 -8.07 -4.93
C GLY A 395 -19.61 -8.12 -3.91
N GLU A 396 -19.64 -9.08 -2.99
CA GLU A 396 -20.61 -9.11 -1.87
C GLU A 396 -20.28 -8.07 -0.80
N ILE A 397 -21.28 -7.70 -0.01
CA ILE A 397 -21.13 -6.82 1.16
C ILE A 397 -20.92 -7.71 2.37
N LEU A 398 -19.76 -7.57 3.01
CA LEU A 398 -19.41 -8.34 4.19
C LEU A 398 -20.11 -7.75 5.42
N VAL A 399 -20.93 -8.55 6.10
CA VAL A 399 -21.58 -8.16 7.35
C VAL A 399 -21.13 -9.12 8.45
N THR A 400 -20.57 -8.59 9.55
CA THR A 400 -20.07 -9.43 10.65
C THR A 400 -20.11 -8.70 12.00
N LEU A 401 -19.85 -9.41 13.09
CA LEU A 401 -19.75 -8.82 14.43
C LEU A 401 -18.57 -7.83 14.52
N MET A 402 -17.39 -8.32 14.14
CA MET A 402 -16.13 -7.59 14.05
C MET A 402 -15.22 -8.31 13.06
N THR A 403 -14.28 -7.61 12.43
CA THR A 403 -13.24 -8.26 11.63
C THR A 403 -11.98 -8.45 12.44
N SER A 404 -11.36 -9.61 12.30
CA SER A 404 -9.95 -9.84 12.62
C SER A 404 -9.13 -9.91 11.31
N PRO A 405 -7.80 -9.97 11.39
CA PRO A 405 -6.91 -10.13 10.23
C PRO A 405 -7.17 -11.37 9.38
N ASP A 406 -7.74 -12.42 9.98
CA ASP A 406 -8.17 -13.62 9.26
C ASP A 406 -9.25 -13.31 8.22
N TRP A 407 -9.93 -12.15 8.36
CA TRP A 407 -10.95 -11.67 7.43
C TRP A 407 -10.37 -10.95 6.22
N VAL A 408 -9.07 -10.62 6.19
CA VAL A 408 -8.42 -9.91 5.08
C VAL A 408 -8.72 -10.53 3.70
N PRO A 409 -8.70 -11.87 3.52
CA PRO A 409 -9.08 -12.49 2.25
C PRO A 409 -10.53 -12.20 1.82
N ALA A 410 -11.48 -12.15 2.77
CA ALA A 410 -12.87 -11.77 2.52
C ALA A 410 -13.00 -10.26 2.26
N MET A 411 -12.32 -9.44 3.06
CA MET A 411 -12.31 -7.99 2.92
C MET A 411 -11.84 -7.58 1.53
N LYS A 412 -10.76 -8.15 1.00
CA LYS A 412 -10.27 -7.92 -0.37
C LYS A 412 -11.29 -8.24 -1.47
N LYS A 413 -12.23 -9.15 -1.19
CA LYS A 413 -13.28 -9.54 -2.13
C LYS A 413 -14.54 -8.66 -1.98
N ALA A 414 -14.70 -7.98 -0.85
CA ALA A 414 -15.92 -7.27 -0.51
C ALA A 414 -16.07 -5.96 -1.29
N SER A 415 -17.31 -5.61 -1.66
CA SER A 415 -17.64 -4.29 -2.23
C SER A 415 -17.89 -3.24 -1.16
N ALA A 416 -18.33 -3.66 0.03
CA ALA A 416 -18.39 -2.86 1.25
C ALA A 416 -18.32 -3.75 2.49
N ILE A 417 -17.99 -3.17 3.63
CA ILE A 417 -17.87 -3.88 4.92
C ILE A 417 -18.74 -3.19 5.97
N ILE A 418 -19.55 -3.96 6.71
CA ILE A 418 -20.41 -3.46 7.78
C ILE A 418 -20.18 -4.29 9.05
N THR A 419 -19.83 -3.67 10.17
CA THR A 419 -19.67 -4.36 11.46
C THR A 419 -20.65 -3.90 12.53
N ASN A 420 -21.00 -4.82 13.45
CA ASN A 420 -21.83 -4.51 14.62
C ASN A 420 -21.10 -3.58 15.60
N ASN A 421 -19.82 -3.88 15.85
CA ASN A 421 -18.98 -3.21 16.84
C ASN A 421 -17.79 -2.53 16.18
N GLY A 422 -17.08 -1.69 16.93
CA GLY A 422 -15.86 -1.01 16.52
C GLY A 422 -16.01 0.51 16.40
N GLY A 423 -14.92 1.21 16.73
CA GLY A 423 -14.73 2.64 16.46
C GLY A 423 -13.93 2.88 15.17
N MET A 424 -13.50 4.12 14.94
CA MET A 424 -12.76 4.50 13.73
C MET A 424 -11.35 3.91 13.66
N THR A 425 -10.93 3.22 14.70
CA THR A 425 -9.60 2.64 14.87
C THR A 425 -9.60 1.13 14.89
N CYS A 426 -10.77 0.50 14.79
CA CYS A 426 -10.84 -0.95 14.77
C CYS A 426 -10.21 -1.52 13.50
N HIS A 427 -9.87 -2.81 13.54
CA HIS A 427 -9.28 -3.52 12.41
C HIS A 427 -10.06 -3.30 11.09
N ALA A 428 -11.40 -3.36 11.13
CA ALA A 428 -12.23 -3.13 9.95
C ALA A 428 -12.01 -1.74 9.35
N ALA A 429 -11.93 -0.71 10.20
CA ALA A 429 -11.76 0.67 9.78
C ALA A 429 -10.39 0.93 9.15
N ILE A 430 -9.32 0.46 9.79
CA ILE A 430 -7.94 0.67 9.31
C ILE A 430 -7.73 -0.04 7.97
N VAL A 431 -7.98 -1.35 7.91
CA VAL A 431 -7.71 -2.16 6.71
C VAL A 431 -8.62 -1.73 5.54
N SER A 432 -9.87 -1.33 5.81
CA SER A 432 -10.75 -0.84 4.74
C SER A 432 -10.29 0.51 4.16
N ARG A 433 -9.69 1.41 4.95
CA ARG A 433 -9.09 2.65 4.42
C ARG A 433 -7.88 2.36 3.55
N GLU A 434 -7.00 1.47 4.01
CA GLU A 434 -5.81 1.03 3.27
C GLU A 434 -6.21 0.40 1.93
N MET A 435 -7.29 -0.41 1.92
CA MET A 435 -7.82 -1.04 0.70
C MET A 435 -8.80 -0.17 -0.10
N GLN A 436 -9.11 1.05 0.38
CA GLN A 436 -10.12 1.95 -0.20
C GLN A 436 -11.50 1.30 -0.42
N ILE A 437 -11.93 0.45 0.53
CA ILE A 437 -13.24 -0.21 0.52
C ILE A 437 -14.20 0.59 1.41
N PRO A 438 -15.43 0.91 0.96
CA PRO A 438 -16.45 1.55 1.79
C PRO A 438 -16.73 0.73 3.05
N CYS A 439 -16.66 1.36 4.23
CA CYS A 439 -16.81 0.64 5.50
C CYS A 439 -17.62 1.42 6.54
N LEU A 440 -18.60 0.75 7.15
CA LEU A 440 -19.33 1.23 8.32
C LEU A 440 -19.05 0.32 9.51
N VAL A 441 -18.80 0.91 10.67
CA VAL A 441 -18.54 0.18 11.91
C VAL A 441 -19.48 0.61 13.02
N GLY A 442 -19.61 -0.21 14.07
CA GLY A 442 -20.36 0.18 15.26
C GLY A 442 -21.86 0.37 15.04
N THR A 443 -22.50 -0.35 14.12
CA THR A 443 -23.94 -0.22 13.82
C THR A 443 -24.85 -0.41 15.05
N THR A 444 -24.44 -1.25 16.01
CA THR A 444 -25.16 -1.44 17.28
C THR A 444 -25.28 -0.13 18.06
N SER A 445 -24.21 0.68 18.10
CA SER A 445 -24.20 1.97 18.79
C SER A 445 -25.11 3.02 18.14
N ARG A 446 -25.42 2.85 16.85
CA ARG A 446 -26.27 3.76 16.05
C ARG A 446 -27.70 3.26 15.88
N GLY A 447 -28.07 2.18 16.57
CA GLY A 447 -29.46 1.79 16.79
C GLY A 447 -29.74 0.30 16.59
N THR A 448 -29.13 -0.37 15.61
CA THR A 448 -29.42 -1.78 15.32
C THR A 448 -28.19 -2.50 14.80
N ALA A 449 -27.91 -3.67 15.39
CA ALA A 449 -26.84 -4.55 14.96
C ALA A 449 -27.07 -5.02 13.50
N ALA A 450 -26.09 -4.78 12.63
CA ALA A 450 -26.13 -5.17 11.23
C ALA A 450 -26.40 -6.67 11.01
N THR A 451 -25.82 -7.56 11.82
CA THR A 451 -26.07 -9.01 11.70
C THR A 451 -27.51 -9.43 12.02
N LYS A 452 -28.27 -8.58 12.71
CA LYS A 452 -29.71 -8.80 12.97
C LYS A 452 -30.61 -8.10 11.95
N ALA A 453 -30.19 -6.92 11.48
CA ALA A 453 -30.96 -6.08 10.57
C ALA A 453 -30.89 -6.56 9.11
N LEU A 454 -29.75 -7.13 8.71
CA LEU A 454 -29.48 -7.57 7.33
C LEU A 454 -29.46 -9.09 7.26
N LYS A 455 -29.88 -9.66 6.12
CA LYS A 455 -29.88 -11.10 5.88
C LYS A 455 -28.96 -11.46 4.72
N THR A 456 -28.25 -12.59 4.82
CA THR A 456 -27.50 -13.15 3.70
C THR A 456 -28.41 -13.30 2.49
N GLY A 457 -28.01 -12.73 1.36
CA GLY A 457 -28.81 -12.69 0.15
C GLY A 457 -29.51 -11.37 -0.15
N GLN A 458 -29.67 -10.50 0.85
CA GLN A 458 -30.33 -9.22 0.69
C GLN A 458 -29.48 -8.25 -0.15
N ILE A 459 -30.10 -7.46 -1.02
CA ILE A 459 -29.41 -6.43 -1.78
C ILE A 459 -29.53 -5.10 -1.05
N VAL A 460 -28.41 -4.44 -0.79
CA VAL A 460 -28.36 -3.15 -0.10
C VAL A 460 -27.39 -2.19 -0.78
N THR A 461 -27.56 -0.90 -0.52
CA THR A 461 -26.61 0.15 -0.87
C THR A 461 -26.02 0.74 0.39
N VAL A 462 -24.71 0.82 0.44
CA VAL A 462 -23.91 1.29 1.57
C VAL A 462 -23.32 2.64 1.20
N ASP A 463 -23.82 3.69 1.85
CA ASP A 463 -23.21 5.00 1.85
C ASP A 463 -22.34 5.13 3.10
N ALA A 464 -21.05 4.85 2.92
CA ALA A 464 -20.06 4.94 3.98
C ALA A 464 -19.56 6.38 4.21
N LYS A 465 -19.99 7.36 3.41
CA LYS A 465 -19.72 8.78 3.67
C LYS A 465 -20.67 9.31 4.73
N ASP A 466 -21.97 9.10 4.53
CA ASP A 466 -23.00 9.57 5.48
C ASP A 466 -23.31 8.53 6.58
N GLY A 467 -22.72 7.34 6.49
CA GLY A 467 -22.86 6.28 7.50
C GLY A 467 -24.24 5.61 7.47
N VAL A 468 -24.83 5.45 6.28
CA VAL A 468 -26.20 4.96 6.09
C VAL A 468 -26.23 3.76 5.14
N VAL A 469 -27.08 2.77 5.46
CA VAL A 469 -27.38 1.64 4.57
C VAL A 469 -28.83 1.71 4.13
N TYR A 470 -29.05 1.64 2.82
CA TYR A 470 -30.35 1.72 2.16
C TYR A 470 -30.80 0.36 1.62
N GLU A 471 -32.11 0.14 1.58
CA GLU A 471 -32.72 -1.03 0.94
C GLU A 471 -32.63 -0.96 -0.59
N GLY A 472 -32.17 -2.05 -1.22
CA GLY A 472 -32.07 -2.16 -2.68
C GLY A 472 -30.82 -1.49 -3.28
N LYS A 473 -30.74 -1.49 -4.61
CA LYS A 473 -29.75 -0.71 -5.37
C LYS A 473 -30.33 0.68 -5.65
N THR A 474 -29.70 1.75 -5.19
CA THR A 474 -30.10 3.11 -5.58
C THR A 474 -29.64 3.37 -7.02
N GLU A 475 -30.50 4.02 -7.83
CA GLU A 475 -30.31 4.13 -9.29
C GLU A 475 -29.23 5.15 -9.73
N GLU A 476 -28.59 5.88 -8.82
CA GLU A 476 -27.58 6.90 -9.15
C GLU A 476 -26.13 6.40 -9.29
N VAL A 477 -25.91 5.09 -9.44
CA VAL A 477 -24.61 4.56 -9.92
C VAL A 477 -24.44 4.75 -11.44
N ALA A 478 -25.34 5.47 -12.12
CA ALA A 478 -25.29 5.64 -13.57
C ALA A 478 -25.51 7.10 -14.04
N LYS A 479 -24.40 7.69 -14.53
CA LYS A 479 -24.23 8.82 -15.48
C LYS A 479 -23.91 10.21 -14.87
N PRO A 480 -22.75 10.81 -15.20
CA PRO A 480 -22.55 12.26 -15.10
C PRO A 480 -23.22 12.96 -16.29
N LYS A 481 -24.01 14.01 -16.03
CA LYS A 481 -24.56 14.92 -17.07
C LYS A 481 -23.81 16.25 -17.09
N ALA A 482 -23.47 16.65 -18.32
CA ALA A 482 -23.07 17.96 -18.85
C ALA A 482 -22.76 19.11 -17.87
N THR A 483 -21.48 19.50 -17.84
CA THR A 483 -20.95 20.71 -17.22
C THR A 483 -21.49 21.98 -17.87
N THR A 484 -22.11 22.85 -17.07
CA THR A 484 -22.21 24.29 -17.34
C THR A 484 -20.93 24.96 -16.84
N GLN A 485 -20.45 25.93 -17.62
CA GLN A 485 -19.14 26.58 -17.48
C GLN A 485 -18.94 27.20 -16.09
N ALA A 486 -17.93 26.70 -15.35
CA ALA A 486 -17.38 27.36 -14.17
C ALA A 486 -16.18 28.25 -14.57
N ALA A 487 -16.01 29.36 -13.84
CA ALA A 487 -14.92 30.32 -13.98
C ALA A 487 -13.53 29.67 -13.82
N PRO A 488 -12.45 30.25 -14.38
CA PRO A 488 -11.17 29.54 -14.53
C PRO A 488 -10.49 29.30 -13.18
N GLN A 489 -10.35 28.02 -12.81
CA GLN A 489 -9.37 27.57 -11.84
C GLN A 489 -7.97 27.93 -12.34
N VAL A 490 -7.11 28.42 -11.44
CA VAL A 490 -5.69 28.67 -11.75
C VAL A 490 -5.07 27.31 -12.03
N ALA A 491 -4.76 27.03 -13.30
CA ALA A 491 -4.10 25.80 -13.70
C ALA A 491 -2.69 25.74 -13.08
N GLU A 492 -2.37 24.64 -12.40
CA GLU A 492 -1.02 24.32 -11.97
C GLU A 492 -0.07 24.43 -13.17
N TYR A 493 0.96 25.29 -13.06
CA TYR A 493 1.83 25.61 -14.18
C TYR A 493 2.98 24.61 -14.29
N PHE A 494 3.06 23.94 -15.44
CA PHE A 494 4.21 23.12 -15.81
C PHE A 494 4.98 23.83 -16.93
N PRO A 495 6.30 24.04 -16.80
CA PRO A 495 7.10 24.61 -17.86
C PRO A 495 6.97 23.77 -19.15
N PRO A 496 6.84 24.40 -20.33
CA PRO A 496 6.93 23.68 -21.59
C PRO A 496 8.33 23.07 -21.76
N THR A 497 8.37 21.77 -22.04
CA THR A 497 9.60 20.99 -22.25
C THR A 497 9.65 20.42 -23.67
N ALA A 498 10.85 20.14 -24.16
CA ALA A 498 11.05 19.47 -25.45
C ALA A 498 10.74 17.97 -25.34
N THR A 499 11.25 17.31 -24.31
CA THR A 499 10.90 15.94 -23.92
C THR A 499 9.53 15.95 -23.25
N LYS A 500 8.61 15.16 -23.79
CA LYS A 500 7.24 15.04 -23.28
C LYS A 500 7.12 13.92 -22.26
N VAL A 501 6.19 14.05 -21.33
CA VAL A 501 5.96 13.07 -20.25
C VAL A 501 4.61 12.39 -20.48
N MET A 502 4.66 11.12 -20.84
CA MET A 502 3.51 10.25 -21.03
C MET A 502 3.28 9.35 -19.80
N MET A 503 2.15 8.65 -19.81
CA MET A 503 1.77 7.74 -18.73
C MET A 503 1.65 6.29 -19.21
N ASN A 504 2.06 5.34 -18.37
CA ASN A 504 1.79 3.92 -18.54
C ASN A 504 0.44 3.59 -17.88
N LEU A 505 -0.51 3.03 -18.63
CA LEU A 505 -1.84 2.69 -18.10
C LEU A 505 -2.36 1.38 -18.68
N GLY A 506 -2.46 0.35 -17.84
CA GLY A 506 -2.99 -0.97 -18.22
C GLY A 506 -4.50 -1.13 -17.98
N ASP A 507 -4.99 -0.62 -16.85
CA ASP A 507 -6.39 -0.78 -16.45
C ASP A 507 -7.27 0.36 -17.00
N PRO A 508 -8.24 0.06 -17.88
CA PRO A 508 -9.13 1.08 -18.44
C PRO A 508 -10.02 1.79 -17.41
N ASP A 509 -10.36 1.14 -16.30
CA ASP A 509 -11.26 1.72 -15.30
C ASP A 509 -10.55 2.80 -14.47
N LEU A 510 -9.22 2.88 -14.53
CA LEU A 510 -8.42 3.95 -13.94
C LEU A 510 -8.21 5.16 -14.88
N ALA A 511 -8.66 5.08 -16.14
CA ALA A 511 -8.39 6.13 -17.13
C ALA A 511 -9.03 7.48 -16.78
N GLU A 512 -10.28 7.48 -16.29
CA GLU A 512 -10.95 8.71 -15.88
C GLU A 512 -10.24 9.37 -14.68
N LYS A 513 -9.85 8.56 -13.69
CA LYS A 513 -9.12 9.02 -12.50
C LYS A 513 -7.84 9.78 -12.88
N TYR A 514 -7.09 9.26 -13.85
CA TYR A 514 -5.78 9.82 -14.22
C TYR A 514 -5.82 10.77 -15.41
N SER A 515 -6.98 10.96 -16.04
CA SER A 515 -7.14 11.91 -17.14
C SER A 515 -6.85 13.36 -16.73
N SER A 516 -7.04 13.73 -15.47
CA SER A 516 -6.75 15.07 -14.97
C SER A 516 -5.25 15.38 -14.82
N LEU A 517 -4.39 14.36 -14.86
CA LEU A 517 -2.94 14.56 -14.72
C LEU A 517 -2.37 15.31 -15.92
N PRO A 518 -1.31 16.13 -15.73
CA PRO A 518 -0.68 16.94 -16.78
C PRO A 518 0.17 16.11 -17.76
N ALA A 519 -0.11 14.82 -17.91
CA ALA A 519 0.54 13.93 -18.87
C ALA A 519 0.21 14.35 -20.31
N ASP A 520 1.20 14.23 -21.18
CA ASP A 520 1.13 14.54 -22.61
C ASP A 520 0.44 13.42 -23.43
N GLY A 521 0.06 12.31 -22.79
CA GLY A 521 -0.64 11.18 -23.39
C GLY A 521 -0.41 9.87 -22.65
N ILE A 522 -0.84 8.75 -23.26
CA ILE A 522 -0.52 7.39 -22.81
C ILE A 522 0.56 6.83 -23.74
N GLY A 523 1.75 6.58 -23.19
CA GLY A 523 2.89 6.05 -23.94
C GLY A 523 2.87 4.52 -24.02
N LEU A 524 2.16 3.87 -23.10
CA LEU A 524 1.94 2.43 -23.12
C LEU A 524 0.58 2.07 -22.51
N MET A 525 -0.37 1.69 -23.36
CA MET A 525 -1.56 0.95 -22.98
C MET A 525 -1.34 -0.53 -23.26
N ARG A 526 -1.43 -1.36 -22.23
CA ARG A 526 -1.20 -2.81 -22.31
C ARG A 526 -2.52 -3.54 -22.56
N GLU A 527 -2.65 -4.20 -23.70
CA GLU A 527 -3.86 -4.94 -24.06
C GLU A 527 -4.11 -6.17 -23.17
N GLU A 528 -3.07 -6.74 -22.56
CA GLU A 528 -3.16 -7.98 -21.76
C GLU A 528 -4.17 -7.86 -20.61
N PHE A 529 -4.27 -6.66 -20.01
CA PHE A 529 -5.25 -6.40 -18.94
C PHE A 529 -6.70 -6.54 -19.44
N LEU A 530 -6.98 -6.22 -20.70
CA LEU A 530 -8.32 -6.39 -21.28
C LEU A 530 -8.70 -7.87 -21.35
N TRP A 531 -7.73 -8.71 -21.72
CA TRP A 531 -7.90 -10.15 -21.78
C TRP A 531 -8.09 -10.76 -20.40
N THR A 532 -7.35 -10.31 -19.38
CA THR A 532 -7.45 -10.85 -18.02
C THR A 532 -8.57 -10.28 -17.18
N THR A 533 -9.16 -9.15 -17.55
CA THR A 533 -10.20 -8.45 -16.75
C THR A 533 -11.59 -8.54 -17.37
N TYR A 534 -11.71 -8.57 -18.72
CA TYR A 534 -13.01 -8.54 -19.40
C TYR A 534 -13.28 -9.80 -20.24
N ILE A 535 -12.28 -10.33 -20.96
CA ILE A 535 -12.52 -11.41 -21.95
C ILE A 535 -12.38 -12.81 -21.31
N HIS A 536 -11.31 -13.04 -20.55
CA HIS A 536 -10.97 -14.29 -19.83
C HIS A 536 -10.92 -15.58 -20.68
N GLN A 537 -10.91 -15.46 -22.01
CA GLN A 537 -11.00 -16.58 -22.95
C GLN A 537 -10.01 -16.41 -24.08
N HIS A 538 -9.44 -17.51 -24.54
CA HIS A 538 -8.47 -17.51 -25.62
C HIS A 538 -9.10 -17.05 -26.95
N PRO A 539 -8.47 -16.19 -27.76
CA PRO A 539 -9.09 -15.68 -29.00
C PRO A 539 -9.43 -16.76 -30.02
N LEU A 540 -8.54 -17.74 -30.22
CA LEU A 540 -8.82 -18.86 -31.13
C LEU A 540 -9.96 -19.75 -30.63
N TYR A 541 -10.11 -19.87 -29.30
CA TYR A 541 -11.25 -20.58 -28.71
C TYR A 541 -12.56 -19.84 -29.01
N LEU A 542 -12.58 -18.52 -28.84
CA LEU A 542 -13.73 -17.68 -29.17
C LEU A 542 -14.12 -17.78 -30.65
N ILE A 543 -13.13 -17.81 -31.56
CA ILE A 543 -13.36 -18.03 -32.99
C ILE A 543 -14.00 -19.41 -33.22
N GLU A 544 -13.42 -20.47 -32.66
CA GLU A 544 -13.92 -21.84 -32.82
C GLU A 544 -15.35 -21.99 -32.28
N THR A 545 -15.66 -21.35 -31.15
CA THR A 545 -17.01 -21.38 -30.55
C THR A 545 -18.01 -20.43 -31.24
N GLY A 546 -17.61 -19.74 -32.30
CA GLY A 546 -18.49 -18.87 -33.09
C GLY A 546 -18.80 -17.52 -32.44
N HIS A 547 -17.91 -17.00 -31.59
CA HIS A 547 -18.04 -15.70 -30.91
C HIS A 547 -16.88 -14.71 -31.17
N PRO A 548 -16.36 -14.57 -32.41
CA PRO A 548 -15.26 -13.65 -32.71
C PRO A 548 -15.61 -12.17 -32.47
N GLU A 549 -16.88 -11.79 -32.59
CA GLU A 549 -17.39 -10.45 -32.34
C GLU A 549 -17.16 -10.01 -30.89
N ARG A 550 -17.13 -10.95 -29.95
CA ARG A 550 -16.87 -10.66 -28.54
C ARG A 550 -15.46 -10.11 -28.34
N VAL A 551 -14.45 -10.67 -29.00
CA VAL A 551 -13.08 -10.14 -28.96
C VAL A 551 -13.06 -8.69 -29.42
N VAL A 552 -13.63 -8.43 -30.60
CA VAL A 552 -13.66 -7.09 -31.20
C VAL A 552 -14.38 -6.09 -30.31
N ASN A 553 -15.55 -6.45 -29.78
CA ASN A 553 -16.39 -5.56 -28.98
C ASN A 553 -15.78 -5.25 -27.61
N GLU A 554 -15.26 -6.26 -26.90
CA GLU A 554 -14.70 -6.07 -25.56
C GLU A 554 -13.38 -5.30 -25.62
N LEU A 555 -12.50 -5.64 -26.59
CA LEU A 555 -11.28 -4.86 -26.82
C LEU A 555 -11.62 -3.41 -27.20
N ALA A 556 -12.51 -3.21 -28.18
CA ALA A 556 -12.89 -1.85 -28.59
C ALA A 556 -13.52 -1.06 -27.43
N SER A 557 -14.33 -1.70 -26.59
CA SER A 557 -14.92 -1.08 -25.39
C SER A 557 -13.83 -0.61 -24.43
N GLY A 558 -12.91 -1.50 -24.02
CA GLY A 558 -11.81 -1.18 -23.11
C GLY A 558 -10.86 -0.11 -23.65
N ILE A 559 -10.43 -0.25 -24.92
CA ILE A 559 -9.57 0.73 -25.60
C ILE A 559 -10.26 2.09 -25.69
N SER A 560 -11.56 2.12 -26.02
CA SER A 560 -12.31 3.37 -26.18
C SER A 560 -12.45 4.15 -24.87
N LYS A 561 -12.54 3.48 -23.71
CA LYS A 561 -12.57 4.14 -22.40
C LYS A 561 -11.31 4.98 -22.19
N VAL A 562 -10.14 4.38 -22.41
CA VAL A 562 -8.84 5.06 -22.27
C VAL A 562 -8.68 6.17 -23.31
N ALA A 563 -8.93 5.86 -24.57
CA ALA A 563 -8.77 6.82 -25.67
C ALA A 563 -9.73 8.02 -25.50
N ARG A 564 -10.95 7.82 -25.01
CA ARG A 564 -11.91 8.89 -24.74
C ARG A 564 -11.50 9.77 -23.56
N ALA A 565 -11.08 9.15 -22.45
CA ALA A 565 -10.63 9.88 -21.26
C ALA A 565 -9.41 10.77 -21.56
N MET A 566 -8.54 10.33 -22.48
CA MET A 566 -7.31 11.05 -22.81
C MET A 566 -7.47 12.04 -23.97
N ALA A 567 -8.54 11.96 -24.76
CA ALA A 567 -8.72 12.81 -25.93
C ALA A 567 -8.62 14.32 -25.59
N PRO A 568 -7.89 15.13 -26.38
CA PRO A 568 -7.23 14.80 -27.66
C PRO A 568 -5.81 14.25 -27.53
N ARG A 569 -5.29 14.00 -26.32
CA ARG A 569 -3.91 13.51 -26.11
C ARG A 569 -3.74 12.10 -26.72
N PRO A 570 -2.57 11.82 -27.33
CA PRO A 570 -2.30 10.54 -27.96
C PRO A 570 -2.34 9.38 -26.96
N VAL A 571 -2.83 8.23 -27.42
CA VAL A 571 -2.79 6.95 -26.70
C VAL A 571 -2.10 5.92 -27.57
N VAL A 572 -1.07 5.26 -27.06
CA VAL A 572 -0.37 4.18 -27.77
C VAL A 572 -0.76 2.84 -27.18
N LEU A 573 -1.59 2.09 -27.90
CA LEU A 573 -1.95 0.71 -27.57
C LEU A 573 -0.85 -0.24 -28.05
N ARG A 574 -0.25 -0.99 -27.14
CA ARG A 574 0.57 -2.13 -27.49
C ARG A 574 -0.33 -3.33 -27.75
N PHE A 575 -0.23 -3.92 -28.93
CA PHE A 575 -0.90 -5.19 -29.22
C PHE A 575 -0.47 -6.28 -28.24
N SER A 576 -1.27 -7.33 -28.13
CA SER A 576 -1.03 -8.39 -27.14
C SER A 576 0.36 -9.01 -27.26
N ASP A 577 1.12 -8.95 -26.17
CA ASP A 577 2.46 -9.51 -25.99
C ASP A 577 2.46 -10.66 -24.96
N PHE A 578 1.31 -11.32 -24.80
CA PHE A 578 1.23 -12.52 -23.96
C PHE A 578 2.18 -13.61 -24.45
N LYS A 579 2.78 -14.27 -23.46
CA LYS A 579 3.55 -15.51 -23.64
C LYS A 579 2.60 -16.69 -23.77
N SER A 580 3.08 -17.78 -24.35
CA SER A 580 2.27 -19.00 -24.51
C SER A 580 1.72 -19.52 -23.19
N GLY A 581 2.50 -19.47 -22.10
CA GLY A 581 2.01 -19.82 -20.76
C GLY A 581 0.87 -18.95 -20.24
N GLU A 582 0.87 -17.65 -20.56
CA GLU A 582 -0.19 -16.71 -20.13
C GLU A 582 -1.47 -16.95 -20.92
N TYR A 583 -1.37 -17.13 -22.25
CA TYR A 583 -2.53 -17.51 -23.08
C TYR A 583 -3.11 -18.87 -22.69
N ARG A 584 -2.26 -19.82 -22.28
CA ARG A 584 -2.69 -21.16 -21.84
C ARG A 584 -3.63 -21.09 -20.64
N ASN A 585 -3.38 -20.14 -19.74
CA ASN A 585 -4.17 -19.92 -18.53
C ASN A 585 -5.55 -19.28 -18.81
N LEU A 586 -5.79 -18.77 -20.02
CA LEU A 586 -7.14 -18.35 -20.42
C LEU A 586 -8.00 -19.57 -20.73
N LYS A 587 -9.31 -19.46 -20.51
CA LYS A 587 -10.23 -20.56 -20.81
C LYS A 587 -10.15 -20.94 -22.30
N GLY A 588 -9.90 -22.22 -22.54
CA GLY A 588 -9.71 -22.80 -23.88
C GLY A 588 -8.29 -22.67 -24.45
N GLY A 589 -7.35 -22.07 -23.72
CA GLY A 589 -5.98 -21.82 -24.18
C GLY A 589 -5.10 -23.07 -24.31
N GLU A 590 -5.27 -24.07 -23.43
CA GLU A 590 -4.49 -25.33 -23.43
C GLU A 590 -4.44 -26.04 -24.79
N LYS A 591 -5.51 -25.94 -25.59
CA LYS A 591 -5.57 -26.55 -26.93
C LYS A 591 -4.64 -25.89 -27.93
N TYR A 592 -4.41 -24.58 -27.80
CA TYR A 592 -3.75 -23.75 -28.81
C TYR A 592 -2.30 -23.44 -28.47
N GLU A 593 -1.95 -23.45 -27.19
CA GLU A 593 -0.68 -22.92 -26.70
C GLU A 593 0.34 -24.02 -26.42
N PRO A 594 1.52 -24.00 -27.08
CA PRO A 594 2.58 -24.97 -26.83
C PRO A 594 3.21 -24.77 -25.46
N HIS A 595 3.77 -25.83 -24.86
CA HIS A 595 4.66 -25.70 -23.70
C HIS A 595 6.06 -25.35 -24.16
N GLU A 596 6.56 -24.18 -23.76
CA GLU A 596 7.89 -23.70 -24.12
C GLU A 596 8.81 -23.75 -22.89
N PRO A 597 10.08 -24.13 -23.05
CA PRO A 597 11.03 -24.15 -21.93
C PRO A 597 11.46 -22.74 -21.49
N ALA A 598 11.28 -21.73 -22.35
CA ALA A 598 11.66 -20.35 -22.10
C ALA A 598 10.59 -19.39 -22.65
N ASP A 599 9.46 -19.29 -21.94
CA ASP A 599 8.30 -18.47 -22.33
C ASP A 599 8.64 -17.01 -22.64
N LEU A 600 9.66 -16.43 -21.98
CA LEU A 600 10.10 -15.05 -22.21
C LEU A 600 10.64 -14.82 -23.63
N LEU A 601 11.23 -15.83 -24.25
CA LEU A 601 11.84 -15.79 -25.59
C LEU A 601 10.98 -16.49 -26.67
N GLY A 602 9.89 -17.13 -26.24
CA GLY A 602 9.07 -18.04 -27.03
C GLY A 602 8.14 -17.36 -28.04
N TRP A 603 7.06 -18.05 -28.38
CA TRP A 603 6.08 -17.64 -29.38
C TRP A 603 5.20 -16.49 -28.87
N ARG A 604 5.63 -15.24 -29.07
CA ARG A 604 4.95 -14.01 -28.62
C ARG A 604 5.22 -12.81 -29.54
N GLY A 605 4.51 -11.72 -29.30
CA GLY A 605 4.59 -10.48 -30.07
C GLY A 605 4.48 -10.69 -31.59
N ALA A 606 5.27 -9.96 -32.38
CA ALA A 606 5.21 -9.98 -33.83
C ALA A 606 5.20 -11.39 -34.46
N SER A 607 6.00 -12.31 -33.92
CA SER A 607 6.10 -13.69 -34.44
C SER A 607 4.78 -14.47 -34.41
N ARG A 608 3.89 -14.11 -33.48
CA ARG A 608 2.57 -14.71 -33.34
C ARG A 608 1.58 -14.11 -34.33
N TYR A 609 1.68 -12.83 -34.64
CA TYR A 609 0.70 -12.11 -35.47
C TYR A 609 0.61 -12.59 -36.92
N TYR A 610 1.73 -13.00 -37.52
CA TYR A 610 1.76 -13.51 -38.89
C TYR A 610 1.72 -15.05 -38.98
N ASP A 611 1.74 -15.76 -37.84
CA ASP A 611 1.70 -17.22 -37.85
C ASP A 611 0.35 -17.71 -38.37
N PRO A 612 0.30 -18.67 -39.33
CA PRO A 612 -0.96 -19.20 -39.85
C PRO A 612 -1.93 -19.71 -38.79
N LYS A 613 -1.44 -20.18 -37.62
CA LYS A 613 -2.25 -20.65 -36.50
C LYS A 613 -2.98 -19.52 -35.78
N TYR A 614 -2.43 -18.31 -35.77
CA TYR A 614 -2.90 -17.21 -34.92
C TYR A 614 -3.35 -15.97 -35.70
N ILE A 615 -2.98 -15.83 -36.97
CA ILE A 615 -3.28 -14.64 -37.80
C ILE A 615 -4.76 -14.20 -37.76
N ASN A 616 -5.70 -15.14 -37.63
CA ASN A 616 -7.12 -14.81 -37.52
C ASN A 616 -7.49 -14.16 -36.18
N ALA A 617 -6.80 -14.49 -35.08
CA ALA A 617 -6.94 -13.82 -33.80
C ALA A 617 -6.41 -12.38 -33.87
N PHE A 618 -5.21 -12.18 -34.44
CA PHE A 618 -4.63 -10.84 -34.60
C PHE A 618 -5.50 -9.92 -35.46
N LYS A 619 -6.15 -10.45 -36.51
CA LYS A 619 -7.13 -9.68 -37.29
C LYS A 619 -8.27 -9.13 -36.43
N LEU A 620 -8.71 -9.84 -35.39
CA LEU A 620 -9.75 -9.33 -34.47
C LEU A 620 -9.25 -8.13 -33.63
N GLU A 621 -7.99 -8.14 -33.20
CA GLU A 621 -7.37 -6.99 -32.52
C GLU A 621 -7.32 -5.77 -33.47
N LEU A 622 -6.96 -5.98 -34.74
CA LEU A 622 -6.98 -4.94 -35.77
C LEU A 622 -8.39 -4.40 -36.05
N GLU A 623 -9.40 -5.27 -36.09
CA GLU A 623 -10.80 -4.87 -36.19
C GLU A 623 -11.24 -4.02 -34.98
N ALA A 624 -10.80 -4.37 -33.76
CA ALA A 624 -11.10 -3.58 -32.56
C ALA A 624 -10.51 -2.16 -32.66
N VAL A 625 -9.24 -2.04 -33.10
CA VAL A 625 -8.59 -0.73 -33.31
C VAL A 625 -9.33 0.08 -34.37
N LYS A 626 -9.73 -0.54 -35.50
CA LYS A 626 -10.53 0.13 -36.53
C LYS A 626 -11.86 0.62 -35.99
N LYS A 627 -12.57 -0.22 -35.23
CA LYS A 627 -13.84 0.13 -34.60
C LYS A 627 -13.69 1.36 -33.69
N VAL A 628 -12.66 1.40 -32.85
CA VAL A 628 -12.41 2.57 -31.97
C VAL A 628 -12.13 3.84 -32.78
N ARG A 629 -11.30 3.75 -33.82
CA ARG A 629 -10.93 4.92 -34.61
C ARG A 629 -12.02 5.39 -35.57
N ASN A 630 -12.78 4.48 -36.17
CA ASN A 630 -13.72 4.79 -37.26
C ASN A 630 -15.14 4.94 -36.73
N ASP A 631 -15.61 4.01 -35.90
CA ASP A 631 -17.00 4.02 -35.43
C ASP A 631 -17.16 4.95 -34.22
N TYR A 632 -16.19 4.95 -33.29
CA TYR A 632 -16.21 5.84 -32.12
C TYR A 632 -15.51 7.19 -32.34
N GLY A 633 -14.85 7.37 -33.49
CA GLY A 633 -14.19 8.63 -33.86
C GLY A 633 -12.95 8.99 -33.03
N LEU A 634 -12.39 8.06 -32.24
CA LEU A 634 -11.26 8.34 -31.35
C LEU A 634 -9.92 8.25 -32.11
N LYS A 635 -9.61 9.31 -32.87
CA LYS A 635 -8.42 9.40 -33.74
C LYS A 635 -7.10 9.56 -32.99
N ASN A 636 -7.13 9.79 -31.68
CA ASN A 636 -5.94 9.86 -30.83
C ASN A 636 -5.31 8.47 -30.50
N LEU A 637 -5.96 7.37 -30.89
CA LEU A 637 -5.45 6.00 -30.70
C LEU A 637 -4.41 5.61 -31.77
N ASN A 638 -3.18 5.37 -31.35
CA ASN A 638 -2.09 4.79 -32.14
C ASN A 638 -1.79 3.37 -31.63
N VAL A 639 -0.97 2.63 -32.37
CA VAL A 639 -0.63 1.25 -32.01
C VAL A 639 0.87 1.00 -31.98
N MET A 640 1.27 -0.04 -31.25
CA MET A 640 2.65 -0.47 -31.10
C MET A 640 2.78 -1.98 -31.25
N ILE A 641 3.78 -2.40 -32.04
CA ILE A 641 4.12 -3.81 -32.27
C ILE A 641 5.20 -4.24 -31.26
N PRO A 642 4.91 -5.18 -30.34
CA PRO A 642 5.90 -5.76 -29.44
C PRO A 642 6.71 -6.90 -30.06
N PHE A 643 7.87 -7.16 -29.48
CA PHE A 643 8.73 -8.33 -29.67
C PHE A 643 9.04 -8.68 -31.13
N CYS A 644 9.29 -7.65 -31.94
CA CYS A 644 9.61 -7.78 -33.36
C CYS A 644 11.10 -8.08 -33.56
N ARG A 645 11.44 -9.29 -34.00
CA ARG A 645 12.82 -9.79 -34.02
C ARG A 645 13.58 -9.36 -35.26
N THR A 646 12.91 -9.30 -36.41
CA THR A 646 13.56 -9.05 -37.71
C THR A 646 12.79 -8.04 -38.54
N VAL A 647 13.50 -7.40 -39.47
CA VAL A 647 12.92 -6.45 -40.42
C VAL A 647 11.82 -7.09 -41.27
N ASP A 648 11.95 -8.38 -41.60
CA ASP A 648 10.91 -9.12 -42.33
C ASP A 648 9.65 -9.37 -41.48
N GLU A 649 9.78 -9.56 -40.17
CA GLU A 649 8.62 -9.62 -39.27
C GLU A 649 7.88 -8.27 -39.25
N ALA A 650 8.61 -7.15 -39.14
CA ALA A 650 8.01 -5.81 -39.19
C ALA A 650 7.25 -5.59 -40.50
N ARG A 651 7.84 -5.99 -41.64
CA ARG A 651 7.18 -5.96 -42.95
C ARG A 651 5.91 -6.81 -42.95
N LYS A 652 5.98 -8.08 -42.52
CA LYS A 652 4.82 -8.99 -42.49
C LYS A 652 3.67 -8.44 -41.65
N VAL A 653 3.96 -7.95 -40.44
CA VAL A 653 2.91 -7.41 -39.54
C VAL A 653 2.30 -6.14 -40.12
N THR A 654 3.13 -5.22 -40.63
CA THR A 654 2.62 -3.97 -41.24
C THR A 654 1.87 -4.21 -42.55
N ASP A 655 2.24 -5.22 -43.33
CA ASP A 655 1.49 -5.68 -44.51
C ASP A 655 0.10 -6.19 -44.08
N ILE A 656 0.00 -7.03 -43.04
CA ILE A 656 -1.29 -7.50 -42.49
C ILE A 656 -2.15 -6.33 -42.02
N MET A 657 -1.57 -5.37 -41.29
CA MET A 657 -2.28 -4.17 -40.84
C MET A 657 -2.84 -3.36 -42.02
N ARG A 658 -2.03 -3.16 -43.06
CA ARG A 658 -2.44 -2.48 -44.30
C ARG A 658 -3.58 -3.23 -44.99
N ASP A 659 -3.49 -4.54 -45.10
CA ASP A 659 -4.51 -5.39 -45.72
C ASP A 659 -5.83 -5.37 -44.93
N GLN A 660 -5.77 -5.15 -43.62
CA GLN A 660 -6.96 -4.90 -42.79
C GLN A 660 -7.43 -3.44 -42.83
N GLY A 661 -6.76 -2.53 -43.54
CA GLY A 661 -7.17 -1.12 -43.69
C GLY A 661 -6.60 -0.17 -42.63
N LEU A 662 -5.63 -0.59 -41.82
CA LEU A 662 -4.87 0.26 -40.90
C LEU A 662 -3.56 0.69 -41.56
N VAL A 663 -3.60 1.87 -42.21
CA VAL A 663 -2.45 2.43 -42.94
C VAL A 663 -1.93 3.67 -42.23
N ARG A 664 -0.61 3.73 -42.02
CA ARG A 664 0.08 4.89 -41.45
C ARG A 664 -0.20 6.15 -42.28
N ASN A 665 -0.49 7.24 -41.60
CA ASN A 665 -0.68 8.56 -42.21
C ASN A 665 -0.40 9.66 -41.17
N ALA A 666 -0.87 10.89 -41.40
CA ALA A 666 -0.71 11.97 -40.44
C ALA A 666 -1.42 11.69 -39.10
N ASP A 667 -2.58 11.03 -39.14
CA ASP A 667 -3.49 10.82 -38.01
C ASP A 667 -3.35 9.44 -37.34
N PHE A 668 -2.70 8.48 -37.99
CA PHE A 668 -2.48 7.13 -37.47
C PHE A 668 -1.00 6.77 -37.55
N LYS A 669 -0.42 6.51 -36.38
CA LYS A 669 0.97 6.14 -36.22
C LYS A 669 1.10 4.69 -35.77
N VAL A 670 2.13 4.03 -36.27
CA VAL A 670 2.54 2.68 -35.87
C VAL A 670 3.92 2.75 -35.27
N TYR A 671 4.03 2.42 -33.99
CA TYR A 671 5.28 2.34 -33.26
C TYR A 671 5.75 0.89 -33.15
N MET A 672 7.02 0.70 -32.82
CA MET A 672 7.57 -0.62 -32.47
C MET A 672 8.22 -0.57 -31.09
N MET A 673 8.05 -1.61 -30.31
CA MET A 673 8.76 -1.73 -29.05
C MET A 673 10.22 -2.09 -29.35
N ALA A 674 11.17 -1.23 -28.98
CA ALA A 674 12.60 -1.48 -29.13
C ALA A 674 13.11 -2.20 -27.89
N GLU A 675 13.02 -3.52 -27.92
CA GLU A 675 13.27 -4.37 -26.75
C GLU A 675 14.16 -5.57 -27.03
N ILE A 676 14.58 -5.74 -28.29
CA ILE A 676 15.50 -6.79 -28.74
C ILE A 676 16.76 -6.11 -29.31
N PRO A 677 17.98 -6.63 -29.05
CA PRO A 677 19.22 -6.04 -29.58
C PRO A 677 19.20 -5.82 -31.10
N SER A 678 18.52 -6.68 -31.87
CA SER A 678 18.36 -6.50 -33.32
C SER A 678 17.59 -5.23 -33.69
N ASN A 679 16.64 -4.77 -32.86
CA ASN A 679 15.93 -3.51 -33.07
C ASN A 679 16.86 -2.31 -32.99
N ILE A 680 17.90 -2.40 -32.15
CA ILE A 680 18.89 -1.34 -31.96
C ILE A 680 19.88 -1.34 -33.12
N ILE A 681 20.46 -2.51 -33.42
CA ILE A 681 21.51 -2.68 -34.43
C ILE A 681 21.01 -2.34 -35.83
N LEU A 682 19.75 -2.67 -36.15
CA LEU A 682 19.15 -2.49 -37.47
C LEU A 682 18.06 -1.42 -37.48
N ALA A 683 18.10 -0.46 -36.55
CA ALA A 683 17.09 0.60 -36.44
C ALA A 683 16.89 1.36 -37.77
N ASP A 684 17.97 1.60 -38.51
CA ASP A 684 17.94 2.22 -39.86
C ASP A 684 17.07 1.44 -40.85
N GLN A 685 17.07 0.11 -40.76
CA GLN A 685 16.24 -0.76 -41.60
C GLN A 685 14.80 -0.84 -41.11
N PHE A 686 14.57 -0.82 -39.79
CA PHE A 686 13.21 -0.85 -39.22
C PHE A 686 12.45 0.48 -39.45
N ASN A 687 13.14 1.62 -39.56
CA ASN A 687 12.57 2.96 -39.72
C ASN A 687 11.55 3.08 -40.87
N GLN A 688 11.72 2.29 -41.94
CA GLN A 688 10.80 2.31 -43.07
C GLN A 688 9.38 1.80 -42.72
N TYR A 689 9.24 0.95 -41.70
CA TYR A 689 7.98 0.30 -41.32
C TYR A 689 7.23 0.99 -40.16
N VAL A 690 7.93 1.81 -39.35
CA VAL A 690 7.35 2.48 -38.18
C VAL A 690 7.51 4.00 -38.19
N ASP A 691 6.71 4.68 -37.38
CA ASP A 691 6.78 6.13 -37.12
C ASP A 691 7.72 6.48 -35.96
N GLY A 692 8.04 5.49 -35.12
CA GLY A 692 8.92 5.64 -33.98
C GLY A 692 9.06 4.35 -33.17
N TYR A 693 9.79 4.46 -32.06
CA TYR A 693 10.08 3.37 -31.15
C TYR A 693 9.63 3.71 -29.73
N SER A 694 9.25 2.69 -28.97
CA SER A 694 9.18 2.77 -27.50
C SER A 694 10.11 1.73 -26.91
N ILE A 695 11.13 2.16 -26.17
CA ILE A 695 12.11 1.27 -25.57
C ILE A 695 11.43 0.47 -24.47
N GLY A 696 11.44 -0.86 -24.62
CA GLY A 696 11.07 -1.80 -23.56
C GLY A 696 12.31 -2.12 -22.75
N SER A 697 12.66 -1.25 -21.80
CA SER A 697 13.96 -1.32 -21.10
C SER A 697 14.17 -2.63 -20.34
N ASN A 698 13.07 -3.24 -19.88
CA ASN A 698 13.07 -4.54 -19.21
C ASN A 698 13.61 -5.67 -20.11
N ASP A 699 12.94 -5.93 -21.22
CA ASP A 699 13.30 -7.02 -22.13
C ASP A 699 14.61 -6.69 -22.87
N LEU A 700 14.88 -5.40 -23.14
CA LEU A 700 16.16 -4.96 -23.70
C LEU A 700 17.34 -5.29 -22.77
N THR A 701 17.20 -4.99 -21.47
CA THR A 701 18.22 -5.27 -20.46
C THR A 701 18.43 -6.77 -20.32
N MET A 702 17.33 -7.54 -20.22
CA MET A 702 17.38 -9.01 -20.18
C MET A 702 18.18 -9.58 -21.35
N LEU A 703 17.93 -9.11 -22.57
CA LEU A 703 18.55 -9.65 -23.78
C LEU A 703 19.97 -9.16 -24.03
N ILE A 704 20.29 -7.90 -23.68
CA ILE A 704 21.66 -7.38 -23.78
C ILE A 704 22.58 -8.07 -22.76
N LEU A 705 22.10 -8.27 -21.53
CA LEU A 705 22.90 -8.86 -20.45
C LEU A 705 22.83 -10.40 -20.42
N GLY A 706 21.84 -10.99 -21.11
CA GLY A 706 21.60 -12.43 -21.07
C GLY A 706 21.11 -12.92 -19.70
N CYS A 707 20.31 -12.11 -19.00
CA CYS A 707 19.87 -12.38 -17.63
C CYS A 707 18.34 -12.47 -17.55
N ASP A 708 17.80 -13.64 -17.22
CA ASP A 708 16.38 -13.78 -16.90
C ASP A 708 16.09 -13.15 -15.53
N ARG A 709 15.31 -12.07 -15.53
CA ARG A 709 14.91 -11.36 -14.30
C ARG A 709 14.04 -12.19 -13.35
N ASN A 710 13.38 -13.23 -13.84
CA ASN A 710 12.57 -14.15 -13.02
C ASN A 710 13.42 -15.29 -12.42
N ASN A 711 14.72 -15.34 -12.75
CA ASN A 711 15.63 -16.32 -12.19
C ASN A 711 16.40 -15.71 -11.01
N ASP A 712 16.09 -16.14 -9.80
CA ASP A 712 16.67 -15.63 -8.55
C ASP A 712 18.20 -15.69 -8.49
N THR A 713 18.83 -16.58 -9.26
CA THR A 713 20.29 -16.73 -9.28
C THR A 713 20.97 -15.57 -10.00
N VAL A 714 20.36 -15.04 -11.06
CA VAL A 714 20.97 -14.02 -11.94
C VAL A 714 20.20 -12.70 -11.94
N SER A 715 19.03 -12.62 -11.29
CA SER A 715 18.23 -11.40 -11.20
C SER A 715 18.98 -10.24 -10.54
N SER A 716 19.93 -10.51 -9.66
CA SER A 716 20.83 -9.48 -9.08
C SER A 716 21.76 -8.80 -10.10
N LEU A 717 21.98 -9.41 -11.27
CA LEU A 717 22.76 -8.82 -12.37
C LEU A 717 21.93 -7.89 -13.26
N PHE A 718 20.60 -7.91 -13.10
CA PHE A 718 19.69 -7.08 -13.87
C PHE A 718 19.76 -5.62 -13.40
N ASP A 719 20.29 -4.73 -14.24
CA ASP A 719 20.29 -3.28 -14.02
C ASP A 719 20.10 -2.55 -15.34
N GLU A 720 18.96 -1.86 -15.48
CA GLU A 720 18.62 -1.09 -16.68
C GLU A 720 19.56 0.11 -16.90
N ARG A 721 20.31 0.51 -15.87
CA ARG A 721 21.31 1.60 -15.93
C ARG A 721 22.68 1.12 -16.39
N ASN A 722 22.84 -0.18 -16.65
CA ASN A 722 24.09 -0.75 -17.14
C ASN A 722 24.58 -0.02 -18.40
N LEU A 723 25.89 0.19 -18.51
CA LEU A 723 26.49 0.95 -19.61
C LEU A 723 26.15 0.35 -20.99
N ALA A 724 26.07 -0.98 -21.12
CA ALA A 724 25.70 -1.63 -22.38
C ALA A 724 24.29 -1.24 -22.83
N VAL A 725 23.35 -1.18 -21.87
CA VAL A 725 21.96 -0.76 -22.12
C VAL A 725 21.90 0.73 -22.46
N LYS A 726 22.59 1.59 -21.69
CA LYS A 726 22.66 3.03 -21.97
C LYS A 726 23.24 3.32 -23.36
N ARG A 727 24.34 2.66 -23.76
CA ARG A 727 24.93 2.78 -25.11
C ARG A 727 23.94 2.36 -26.20
N ALA A 728 23.24 1.24 -26.00
CA ALA A 728 22.21 0.77 -26.92
C ALA A 728 21.06 1.78 -27.07
N ILE A 729 20.56 2.33 -25.97
CA ILE A 729 19.49 3.35 -25.97
C ILE A 729 19.95 4.60 -26.74
N ARG A 730 21.13 5.13 -26.43
CA ARG A 730 21.66 6.34 -27.10
C ARG A 730 21.89 6.11 -28.59
N HIS A 731 22.39 4.93 -28.96
CA HIS A 731 22.54 4.53 -30.36
C HIS A 731 21.19 4.54 -31.08
N LEU A 732 20.15 3.90 -30.51
CA LEU A 732 18.82 3.87 -31.08
C LEU A 732 18.26 5.28 -31.30
N ILE A 733 18.33 6.15 -30.28
CA ILE A 733 17.85 7.54 -30.37
C ILE A 733 18.51 8.24 -31.56
N LYS A 734 19.85 8.18 -31.64
CA LYS A 734 20.65 8.77 -32.72
C LYS A 734 20.27 8.23 -34.11
N VAL A 735 20.03 6.93 -34.26
CA VAL A 735 19.71 6.31 -35.57
C VAL A 735 18.26 6.59 -35.98
N ALA A 736 17.31 6.51 -35.04
CA ALA A 736 15.89 6.80 -35.29
C ALA A 736 15.68 8.26 -35.72
N HIS A 737 16.33 9.21 -35.04
CA HIS A 737 16.19 10.64 -35.35
C HIS A 737 16.72 11.05 -36.72
N LYS A 738 17.69 10.31 -37.29
CA LYS A 738 18.19 10.59 -38.65
C LYS A 738 17.07 10.56 -39.70
N ASP A 739 16.09 9.69 -39.49
CA ASP A 739 14.93 9.54 -40.39
C ASP A 739 13.65 10.19 -39.81
N GLY A 740 13.79 11.08 -38.82
CA GLY A 740 12.69 11.78 -38.17
C GLY A 740 11.75 10.88 -37.37
N LYS A 741 12.24 9.73 -36.90
CA LYS A 741 11.46 8.77 -36.09
C LYS A 741 11.58 9.11 -34.61
N THR A 742 10.46 9.18 -33.91
CA THR A 742 10.46 9.49 -32.48
C THR A 742 10.90 8.28 -31.65
N VAL A 743 11.52 8.53 -30.50
CA VAL A 743 11.89 7.50 -29.53
C VAL A 743 11.33 7.84 -28.17
N SER A 744 10.56 6.91 -27.60
CA SER A 744 10.09 6.94 -26.23
C SER A 744 10.70 5.81 -25.42
N ILE A 745 10.52 5.83 -24.10
CA ILE A 745 10.80 4.69 -23.22
C ILE A 745 9.60 4.41 -22.34
N CYS A 746 9.36 3.13 -22.07
CA CYS A 746 8.33 2.66 -21.17
C CYS A 746 8.91 1.61 -20.22
N GLY A 747 8.53 1.68 -18.96
CA GLY A 747 9.14 0.89 -17.89
C GLY A 747 9.13 1.65 -16.57
N GLN A 748 9.58 0.99 -15.51
CA GLN A 748 9.65 1.62 -14.18
C GLN A 748 10.93 2.43 -14.00
N ALA A 749 12.02 2.11 -14.71
CA ALA A 749 13.30 2.80 -14.56
C ALA A 749 13.23 4.35 -14.61
N PRO A 750 12.53 4.99 -15.57
CA PRO A 750 12.42 6.45 -15.58
C PRO A 750 11.61 7.02 -14.39
N SER A 751 10.75 6.20 -13.78
CA SER A 751 9.96 6.55 -12.59
C SER A 751 10.75 6.35 -11.30
N GLU A 752 11.65 5.35 -11.26
CA GLU A 752 12.41 4.96 -10.07
C GLU A 752 13.77 5.65 -9.94
N TYR A 753 14.43 5.96 -11.08
CA TYR A 753 15.81 6.44 -11.12
C TYR A 753 15.88 7.81 -11.82
N PRO A 754 15.83 8.94 -11.07
CA PRO A 754 15.93 10.28 -11.64
C PRO A 754 17.18 10.49 -12.51
N GLU A 755 18.31 9.87 -12.15
CA GLU A 755 19.57 9.93 -12.91
C GLU A 755 19.47 9.24 -14.28
N PHE A 756 18.63 8.22 -14.39
CA PHE A 756 18.37 7.55 -15.65
C PHE A 756 17.50 8.43 -16.56
N THR A 757 16.49 9.10 -15.99
CA THR A 757 15.67 10.10 -16.70
C THR A 757 16.53 11.27 -17.19
N GLU A 758 17.46 11.77 -16.39
CA GLU A 758 18.42 12.80 -16.84
C GLU A 758 19.26 12.31 -18.03
N PHE A 759 19.79 11.08 -17.97
CA PHE A 759 20.53 10.47 -19.08
C PHE A 759 19.70 10.41 -20.37
N LEU A 760 18.42 10.04 -20.27
CA LEU A 760 17.52 9.96 -21.42
C LEU A 760 17.27 11.33 -22.05
N VAL A 761 16.99 12.35 -21.23
CA VAL A 761 16.81 13.74 -21.68
C VAL A 761 18.08 14.26 -22.34
N ARG A 762 19.25 14.05 -21.72
CA ARG A 762 20.56 14.41 -22.31
C ARG A 762 20.86 13.67 -23.62
N SER A 763 20.34 12.45 -23.77
CA SER A 763 20.47 11.67 -24.99
C SER A 763 19.50 12.10 -26.09
N GLY A 764 18.55 13.00 -25.78
CA GLY A 764 17.60 13.59 -26.72
C GLY A 764 16.27 12.86 -26.84
N ILE A 765 15.87 12.03 -25.86
CA ILE A 765 14.61 11.27 -25.97
C ILE A 765 13.40 12.17 -26.19
N ASP A 766 12.43 11.74 -27.02
CA ASP A 766 11.24 12.53 -27.32
C ASP A 766 10.17 12.41 -26.23
N TYR A 767 10.00 11.21 -25.65
CA TYR A 767 9.00 10.95 -24.63
C TYR A 767 9.52 10.02 -23.53
N VAL A 768 9.15 10.29 -22.28
CA VAL A 768 9.30 9.36 -21.16
C VAL A 768 7.93 8.95 -20.65
N SER A 769 7.64 7.65 -20.59
CA SER A 769 6.35 7.13 -20.13
C SER A 769 6.49 6.54 -18.73
N VAL A 770 5.87 7.19 -17.73
CA VAL A 770 6.00 6.88 -16.30
C VAL A 770 4.69 6.39 -15.68
N ASN A 771 4.74 5.88 -14.46
CA ASN A 771 3.52 5.54 -13.72
C ASN A 771 2.70 6.80 -13.38
N PRO A 772 1.37 6.70 -13.21
CA PRO A 772 0.49 7.87 -13.00
C PRO A 772 0.90 8.77 -11.83
N ASP A 773 1.38 8.18 -10.73
CA ASP A 773 1.85 8.87 -9.54
C ASP A 773 3.10 9.73 -9.79
N MET A 774 3.95 9.36 -10.74
CA MET A 774 5.21 10.05 -11.04
C MET A 774 5.09 11.11 -12.14
N VAL A 775 3.93 11.30 -12.77
CA VAL A 775 3.77 12.21 -13.92
C VAL A 775 4.16 13.66 -13.57
N LYS A 776 3.62 14.21 -12.48
CA LYS A 776 3.86 15.61 -12.09
C LYS A 776 5.34 15.84 -11.78
N GLU A 777 5.92 14.98 -10.95
CA GLU A 777 7.33 15.05 -10.57
C GLU A 777 8.25 14.91 -11.80
N THR A 778 7.95 13.97 -12.69
CA THR A 778 8.74 13.76 -13.91
C THR A 778 8.70 14.99 -14.82
N LYS A 779 7.56 15.69 -14.95
CA LYS A 779 7.51 16.95 -15.73
C LYS A 779 8.41 18.04 -15.16
N LEU A 780 8.42 18.19 -13.84
CA LEU A 780 9.30 19.15 -13.17
C LEU A 780 10.77 18.77 -13.33
N ASN A 781 11.11 17.49 -13.17
CA ASN A 781 12.46 16.98 -13.34
C ASN A 781 12.95 17.16 -14.79
N VAL A 782 12.14 16.82 -15.80
CA VAL A 782 12.48 17.04 -17.21
C VAL A 782 12.72 18.53 -17.49
N ALA A 783 11.85 19.42 -17.00
CA ALA A 783 12.05 20.86 -17.14
C ALA A 783 13.35 21.34 -16.48
N HIS A 784 13.65 20.83 -15.29
CA HIS A 784 14.90 21.13 -14.59
C HIS A 784 16.12 20.65 -15.38
N TYR A 785 16.11 19.43 -15.92
CA TYR A 785 17.21 18.86 -16.69
C TYR A 785 17.44 19.62 -18.01
N GLU A 786 16.38 19.95 -18.74
CA GLU A 786 16.50 20.76 -19.97
C GLU A 786 17.04 22.15 -19.68
N GLN A 787 16.55 22.81 -18.62
CA GLN A 787 17.06 24.10 -18.19
C GLN A 787 18.55 24.01 -17.83
N ARG A 788 18.96 22.94 -17.13
CA ARG A 788 20.35 22.69 -16.79
C ARG A 788 21.23 22.52 -18.03
N ILE A 789 20.78 21.76 -19.04
CA ILE A 789 21.48 21.57 -20.31
C ILE A 789 21.68 22.91 -21.03
N LEU A 790 20.64 23.75 -21.09
CA LEU A 790 20.72 25.08 -21.70
C LEU A 790 21.72 26.00 -20.97
N LEU A 791 21.70 26.00 -19.63
CA LEU A 791 22.62 26.79 -18.82
C LEU A 791 24.06 26.30 -18.93
N ASP A 792 24.28 24.98 -18.94
CA ASP A 792 25.60 24.39 -19.11
C ASP A 792 26.20 24.77 -20.48
N HIS A 793 25.39 24.73 -21.55
CA HIS A 793 25.80 25.16 -22.88
C HIS A 793 26.06 26.67 -22.98
N ALA A 794 25.24 27.50 -22.31
CA ALA A 794 25.38 28.96 -22.35
C ALA A 794 26.59 29.47 -21.54
N THR A 795 26.91 28.80 -20.43
CA THR A 795 27.98 29.24 -19.51
C THR A 795 29.33 28.57 -19.77
N GLY A 796 29.35 27.39 -20.38
CA GLY A 796 30.57 26.59 -20.52
C GLY A 796 31.12 26.04 -19.20
N LEU A 797 30.40 26.23 -18.07
CA LEU A 797 30.77 25.80 -16.72
C LEU A 797 30.04 24.52 -16.28
N GLY A 798 29.37 23.84 -17.20
CA GLY A 798 28.64 22.62 -16.93
C GLY A 798 29.54 21.46 -16.51
N ARG A 799 29.03 20.59 -15.64
CA ARG A 799 29.71 19.32 -15.33
C ARG A 799 29.75 18.48 -16.61
N GLN A 800 30.94 18.07 -17.03
CA GLN A 800 31.07 17.09 -18.10
C GLN A 800 30.68 15.72 -17.54
N ASP A 801 29.79 15.01 -18.23
CA ASP A 801 29.53 13.60 -17.93
C ASP A 801 30.79 12.81 -18.31
N PRO A 802 31.47 12.16 -17.36
CA PRO A 802 32.71 11.43 -17.64
C PRO A 802 32.45 10.12 -18.40
N THR A 803 31.19 9.73 -18.58
CA THR A 803 30.81 8.44 -19.16
C THR A 803 30.80 8.50 -20.68
N ASP A 804 31.59 7.63 -21.32
CA ASP A 804 31.55 7.45 -22.77
C ASP A 804 30.36 6.55 -23.15
N TYR A 805 29.37 7.15 -23.81
CA TYR A 805 28.19 6.47 -24.32
C TYR A 805 28.23 6.18 -25.83
N GLU A 806 29.35 6.41 -26.51
CA GLU A 806 29.47 5.98 -27.91
C GLU A 806 29.65 4.45 -27.98
N TRP A 807 29.06 3.87 -29.02
CA TRP A 807 29.08 2.44 -29.33
C TRP A 807 30.27 2.13 -30.22
#